data_AF-A0A2Z6BAT9-F1
#
_entry.id   AF-A0A2Z6BAT9-F1
#
_cell.length_a   1.000
_cell.length_b   1.000
_cell.length_c   1.000
_cell.angle_alpha   90.00
_cell.angle_beta   90.00
_cell.angle_gamma   90.00
#
_symmetry.space_group_name_H-M   'P 1'
#
loop_
_entity.id
_entity.type
_entity.pdbx_description
1 polymer ?
#
loop_
_entity_poly.entity_id
_entity_poly.type
_entity_poly.pdbx_seq_one_letter_code
_entity_poly.pdbx_strand_id
1 'polypeptide(L)'
;MMLLSSSYSGGQFPGVSPLGTRPKRSTTVVPLPVVTRATAGGVRNNLEVVGNAGTLQGMDIDELRVIVRKQLQGVELSPSSYDTAWVAMVPVQGSPQSPCFPQCVEWILQNQQEDGSWGHSAGPSGEVNKDILLSTLACVLALNTWNVGQDHIRRGLSFIGRNFSVAIDGQCAAPVGFNITFSGMLHLAIGMGLKFPVMETDIDSIFRLREVEFERDAGGTASARKAFMAYVSEGLGREQDWDHVMAYQRKNGSLFNSPSTTAASAIHSCNDRALDYLVSLTSKLGGPVPAIHPDKVYSQLCMVDTLEKMGISSDFACDIRDILDMTYSCWMQDEEEIMLDMATCAKAFRLLRMHGYDVSSEGMARFAERSSFDDSIHAYLNDTKPLLELYKSSQLHFLEEDLILENISSWSAKLLKQQLSSNKIMKSLMPEVEYALKYPLYSTVDALEHRGNIERFNVNGFQRPKSGYCGSGADKEILALAVDKFHYNQSVYQQELRYLESWVAEFGLDELKFARVIPLQSLLSALVPLFPAELSDARIAFSQNCMLTTMVDDFFDGGGSMEEMVNFVALIDEWDNHGEIGFCSNNVEIMFNAIYNTTKRNCAKAALVQNRCVMDHIAKQWQVMVRAMKTEAEWAASRHIPATMEEYMSVGEPSFALGPIVPLSAYLLGEELPEEAVRSPEYGQLLRHASAVGRLLNDVMTYEKEVLTWTPNSVLLQALAAARGGGESPTPPSPACAEAARGEVRRAIQASWRDLHRLVFRDDDGSSIVPRACRELFWGTAKVANVFYQEVDGYTPKAMRGMANAVILDPLHLQQ
;
A
#
# COMPACT_ATOMS: atom_id res chain seq x y z
N MET A 1 -1.09 52.77 42.95
CA MET A 1 -1.10 52.87 44.43
C MET A 1 -0.02 51.91 44.92
N MET A 2 1.22 52.40 45.03
CA MET A 2 1.96 52.61 46.31
C MET A 2 2.19 51.30 47.09
N LEU A 3 3.36 50.91 47.62
CA LEU A 3 4.74 51.44 47.72
C LEU A 3 5.61 50.30 48.34
N LEU A 4 6.87 50.16 47.89
CA LEU A 4 8.16 49.98 48.62
C LEU A 4 8.22 49.09 49.89
N SER A 5 9.24 48.24 50.13
CA SER A 5 10.66 48.57 50.38
C SER A 5 11.39 47.26 50.81
N SER A 6 12.48 46.81 50.17
CA SER A 6 13.92 47.04 50.44
C SER A 6 14.50 46.49 51.75
N SER A 7 15.53 45.64 51.68
CA SER A 7 16.84 45.91 52.31
C SER A 7 17.96 45.00 51.76
N TYR A 8 19.12 45.62 51.52
CA TYR A 8 20.40 45.08 51.06
C TYR A 8 21.44 45.36 52.15
N SER A 9 22.36 44.43 52.43
CA SER A 9 23.70 44.63 53.03
C SER A 9 24.38 43.25 53.13
N GLY A 10 25.63 42.96 52.75
CA GLY A 10 26.79 43.78 52.39
C GLY A 10 28.03 43.31 53.18
N GLY A 11 29.01 42.67 52.51
CA GLY A 11 30.38 42.40 53.00
C GLY A 11 30.61 40.97 53.57
N GLN A 12 31.75 40.28 53.42
CA GLN A 12 33.10 40.55 52.90
C GLN A 12 33.81 39.18 52.69
N PHE A 13 34.74 39.07 51.73
CA PHE A 13 35.72 37.97 51.61
C PHE A 13 36.86 38.12 52.66
N PRO A 14 37.56 37.03 53.02
CA PRO A 14 38.85 36.75 52.37
C PRO A 14 39.08 35.25 52.06
N GLY A 15 39.83 34.99 50.99
CA GLY A 15 40.12 33.65 50.49
C GLY A 15 41.32 32.97 51.14
N VAL A 16 41.40 31.65 50.93
CA VAL A 16 42.61 30.83 50.81
C VAL A 16 42.23 29.58 49.99
N SER A 17 42.93 29.34 48.87
CA SER A 17 43.09 28.00 48.27
C SER A 17 44.48 27.47 48.69
N PRO A 18 44.78 26.15 48.69
CA PRO A 18 45.02 25.45 47.42
C PRO A 18 44.77 23.91 47.37
N LEU A 19 44.74 23.41 46.11
CA LEU A 19 45.12 22.06 45.62
C LEU A 19 44.11 20.89 45.67
N GLY A 20 43.75 20.37 44.48
CA GLY A 20 43.14 19.03 44.34
C GLY A 20 42.46 18.65 43.01
N THR A 21 43.18 18.71 41.88
CA THR A 21 43.08 17.81 40.68
C THR A 21 41.73 17.41 40.00
N ARG A 22 41.69 17.76 38.70
CA ARG A 22 41.18 17.06 37.48
C ARG A 22 39.71 17.26 37.01
N PRO A 23 39.49 17.26 35.68
CA PRO A 23 38.49 18.10 35.03
C PRO A 23 37.15 17.38 34.81
N LYS A 24 36.06 18.12 35.04
CA LYS A 24 34.72 17.77 34.56
C LYS A 24 34.71 17.84 33.03
N ARG A 25 34.32 16.75 32.37
CA ARG A 25 33.90 16.77 30.97
C ARG A 25 32.68 17.68 30.87
N SER A 26 32.85 18.80 30.18
CA SER A 26 31.76 19.64 29.68
C SER A 26 30.89 18.80 28.76
N THR A 27 29.65 18.53 29.15
CA THR A 27 28.59 18.02 28.28
C THR A 27 28.29 19.11 27.24
N THR A 28 28.98 19.04 26.11
CA THR A 28 28.64 19.82 24.92
C THR A 28 27.34 19.23 24.38
N VAL A 29 26.21 19.89 24.66
CA VAL A 29 24.92 19.55 24.06
C VAL A 29 25.07 19.77 22.55
N VAL A 30 25.12 18.69 21.78
CA VAL A 30 24.97 18.76 20.32
C VAL A 30 23.52 19.16 20.06
N PRO A 31 23.25 20.31 19.41
CA PRO A 31 21.88 20.69 19.09
C PRO A 31 21.28 19.66 18.13
N LEU A 32 20.04 19.24 18.39
CA LEU A 32 19.25 18.52 17.40
C LEU A 32 19.07 19.41 16.15
N PRO A 33 18.97 18.82 14.95
CA PRO A 33 18.58 19.58 13.77
C PRO A 33 17.16 20.12 13.96
N VAL A 34 17.04 21.44 14.08
CA VAL A 34 15.77 22.13 13.88
C VAL A 34 15.52 22.12 12.37
N VAL A 35 14.73 21.16 11.89
CA VAL A 35 14.31 21.12 10.49
C VAL A 35 13.04 21.96 10.35
N THR A 36 13.21 23.28 10.33
CA THR A 36 12.22 24.16 9.70
C THR A 36 12.36 24.05 8.19
N ARG A 37 11.23 24.02 7.46
CA ARG A 37 11.17 24.13 5.99
C ARG A 37 11.90 25.41 5.56
N ALA A 38 13.20 25.32 5.35
CA ALA A 38 13.96 26.38 4.71
C ALA A 38 13.47 26.42 3.27
N THR A 39 12.88 27.54 2.85
CA THR A 39 12.80 27.89 1.44
C THR A 39 14.21 27.74 0.88
N ALA A 40 14.45 26.69 0.10
CA ALA A 40 15.75 26.31 -0.43
C ALA A 40 16.19 27.31 -1.50
N GLY A 41 16.55 28.52 -1.07
CA GLY A 41 17.34 29.45 -1.85
C GLY A 41 18.79 28.98 -1.86
N GLY A 42 19.18 28.28 -2.92
CA GLY A 42 20.58 28.23 -3.36
C GLY A 42 21.41 27.02 -2.93
N VAL A 43 21.07 25.83 -3.43
CA VAL A 43 22.08 24.87 -3.93
C VAL A 43 21.51 24.24 -5.20
N ARG A 44 21.86 24.81 -6.36
CA ARG A 44 21.66 24.16 -7.66
C ARG A 44 22.63 22.98 -7.73
N ASN A 45 22.19 21.80 -7.30
CA ASN A 45 22.74 20.56 -7.81
C ASN A 45 22.03 20.28 -9.13
N ASN A 46 22.82 20.24 -10.21
CA ASN A 46 22.32 19.91 -11.54
C ASN A 46 21.65 18.52 -11.49
N LEU A 47 20.32 18.50 -11.62
CA LEU A 47 19.57 17.31 -11.96
C LEU A 47 19.96 16.88 -13.38
N GLU A 48 20.91 15.96 -13.51
CA GLU A 48 21.03 15.15 -14.72
C GLU A 48 19.98 14.03 -14.66
N VAL A 49 18.73 14.37 -14.97
CA VAL A 49 17.71 13.40 -15.36
C VAL A 49 17.79 13.31 -16.88
N VAL A 50 18.60 12.39 -17.39
CA VAL A 50 18.78 12.18 -18.83
C VAL A 50 17.89 11.02 -19.27
N GLY A 51 16.81 11.36 -19.98
CA GLY A 51 15.88 10.43 -20.62
C GLY A 51 14.55 11.11 -20.96
N ASN A 52 14.48 11.82 -22.10
CA ASN A 52 13.29 12.48 -22.67
C ASN A 52 12.40 13.34 -21.72
N ALA A 53 12.96 13.81 -20.61
CA ALA A 53 12.32 14.66 -19.59
C ALA A 53 12.73 16.14 -19.68
N GLY A 54 13.00 16.65 -20.89
CA GLY A 54 13.44 18.03 -21.10
C GLY A 54 12.44 19.11 -20.65
N THR A 55 11.18 18.74 -20.40
CA THR A 55 10.09 19.67 -20.05
C THR A 55 9.87 19.87 -18.55
N LEU A 56 10.38 18.97 -17.68
CA LEU A 56 10.17 19.04 -16.23
C LEU A 56 11.39 19.63 -15.48
N GLN A 57 12.52 19.82 -16.17
CA GLN A 57 13.72 20.46 -15.61
C GLN A 57 13.44 21.94 -15.31
N GLY A 58 13.13 22.24 -14.04
CA GLY A 58 13.00 23.60 -13.53
C GLY A 58 11.59 24.01 -13.08
N MET A 59 10.61 23.10 -13.12
CA MET A 59 9.31 23.33 -12.47
C MET A 59 9.45 23.25 -10.94
N ASP A 60 8.74 24.12 -10.24
CA ASP A 60 8.69 24.10 -8.78
C ASP A 60 7.86 22.90 -8.29
N ILE A 61 8.23 22.30 -7.15
CA ILE A 61 7.52 21.17 -6.54
C ILE A 61 6.04 21.53 -6.30
N ASP A 62 5.76 22.78 -5.95
CA ASP A 62 4.40 23.24 -5.73
C ASP A 62 3.58 23.30 -7.03
N GLU A 63 4.20 23.54 -8.19
CA GLU A 63 3.54 23.45 -9.50
C GLU A 63 3.18 21.99 -9.84
N LEU A 64 4.09 21.04 -9.57
CA LEU A 64 3.82 19.61 -9.76
C LEU A 64 2.64 19.14 -8.91
N ARG A 65 2.57 19.58 -7.64
CA ARG A 65 1.43 19.28 -6.76
C ARG A 65 0.11 19.83 -7.29
N VAL A 66 0.11 21.02 -7.89
CA VAL A 66 -1.09 21.61 -8.50
C VAL A 66 -1.57 20.78 -9.68
N ILE A 67 -0.67 20.26 -10.52
CA ILE A 67 -1.02 19.39 -11.65
C ILE A 67 -1.67 18.09 -11.15
N VAL A 68 -1.06 17.43 -10.16
CA VAL A 68 -1.61 16.20 -9.57
C VAL A 68 -2.98 16.46 -8.92
N ARG A 69 -3.16 17.57 -8.18
CA ARG A 69 -4.47 17.93 -7.60
C ARG A 69 -5.54 18.16 -8.65
N LYS A 70 -5.19 18.86 -9.75
CA LYS A 70 -6.13 19.08 -10.85
C LYS A 70 -6.63 17.75 -11.42
N GLN A 71 -5.75 16.77 -11.58
CA GLN A 71 -6.10 15.44 -12.06
C GLN A 71 -6.95 14.64 -11.03
N LEU A 72 -6.70 14.79 -9.72
CA LEU A 72 -7.51 14.18 -8.66
C LEU A 72 -8.96 14.71 -8.66
N GLN A 73 -9.11 16.03 -8.86
CA GLN A 73 -10.40 16.72 -8.81
C GLN A 73 -11.20 16.59 -10.12
N GLY A 74 -10.50 16.47 -11.26
CA GLY A 74 -11.11 16.30 -12.58
C GLY A 74 -10.39 15.22 -13.38
N VAL A 75 -11.09 14.14 -13.70
CA VAL A 75 -10.59 13.13 -14.64
C VAL A 75 -10.68 13.74 -16.04
N GLU A 76 -9.56 14.20 -16.58
CA GLU A 76 -9.45 14.59 -17.98
C GLU A 76 -9.60 13.32 -18.84
N LEU A 77 -10.82 13.07 -19.29
CA LEU A 77 -11.14 11.89 -20.10
C LEU A 77 -10.57 12.07 -21.50
N SER A 78 -9.54 11.30 -21.82
CA SER A 78 -8.98 11.29 -23.17
C SER A 78 -10.02 10.75 -24.17
N PRO A 79 -10.26 11.45 -25.29
CA PRO A 79 -11.12 10.96 -26.36
C PRO A 79 -10.62 9.63 -26.94
N SER A 80 -11.53 8.68 -27.15
CA SER A 80 -11.27 7.47 -27.92
C SER A 80 -11.71 7.70 -29.37
N SER A 81 -10.76 7.68 -30.30
CA SER A 81 -11.07 7.79 -31.73
C SER A 81 -11.97 6.64 -32.21
N TYR A 82 -11.71 5.43 -31.71
CA TYR A 82 -12.51 4.23 -32.02
C TYR A 82 -13.97 4.39 -31.56
N ASP A 83 -14.20 4.72 -30.29
CA ASP A 83 -15.56 4.85 -29.75
C ASP A 83 -16.28 6.06 -30.34
N THR A 84 -15.57 7.18 -30.55
CA THR A 84 -16.13 8.37 -31.21
C THR A 84 -16.59 8.05 -32.63
N ALA A 85 -15.86 7.22 -33.36
CA ALA A 85 -16.27 6.77 -34.68
C ALA A 85 -17.53 5.88 -34.65
N TRP A 86 -17.65 4.98 -33.68
CA TRP A 86 -18.87 4.20 -33.49
C TRP A 86 -20.09 5.07 -33.16
N VAL A 87 -19.93 6.05 -32.27
CA VAL A 87 -20.99 7.01 -31.96
C VAL A 87 -21.34 7.86 -33.18
N ALA A 88 -20.34 8.28 -33.98
CA ALA A 88 -20.56 9.04 -35.20
C ALA A 88 -21.41 8.29 -36.24
N MET A 89 -21.40 6.96 -36.25
CA MET A 89 -22.18 6.13 -37.18
C MET A 89 -23.66 5.99 -36.80
N VAL A 90 -24.10 6.46 -35.63
CA VAL A 90 -25.50 6.34 -35.19
C VAL A 90 -26.42 7.24 -36.03
N PRO A 91 -27.42 6.69 -36.74
CA PRO A 91 -28.36 7.48 -37.53
C PRO A 91 -29.46 8.11 -36.66
N VAL A 92 -30.03 9.22 -37.15
CA VAL A 92 -31.26 9.78 -36.57
C VAL A 92 -32.42 8.79 -36.78
N GLN A 93 -33.18 8.49 -35.72
CA GLN A 93 -34.38 7.66 -35.84
C GLN A 93 -35.36 8.27 -36.84
N GLY A 94 -35.74 7.49 -37.87
CA GLY A 94 -36.62 7.94 -38.95
C GLY A 94 -35.92 8.73 -40.08
N SER A 95 -34.64 9.09 -39.95
CA SER A 95 -33.83 9.71 -41.01
C SER A 95 -32.45 9.05 -41.12
N PRO A 96 -32.35 7.89 -41.81
CA PRO A 96 -31.12 7.10 -41.87
C PRO A 96 -29.97 7.76 -42.65
N GLN A 97 -30.23 8.90 -43.29
CA GLN A 97 -29.26 9.67 -44.09
C GLN A 97 -28.58 10.79 -43.29
N SER A 98 -28.84 10.90 -41.98
CA SER A 98 -28.29 11.96 -41.15
C SER A 98 -27.68 11.41 -39.85
N PRO A 99 -26.48 11.88 -39.46
CA PRO A 99 -25.87 11.50 -38.19
C PRO A 99 -26.68 12.06 -37.02
N CYS A 100 -26.91 11.23 -36.01
CA CYS A 100 -27.48 11.68 -34.74
C CYS A 100 -26.50 12.59 -33.97
N PHE A 101 -25.19 12.35 -34.16
CA PHE A 101 -24.11 13.07 -33.48
C PHE A 101 -23.14 13.72 -34.49
N PRO A 102 -23.56 14.78 -35.22
CA PRO A 102 -22.72 15.45 -36.20
C PRO A 102 -21.41 16.00 -35.62
N GLN A 103 -21.39 16.36 -34.34
CA GLN A 103 -20.20 16.80 -33.61
C GLN A 103 -19.10 15.74 -33.55
N CYS A 104 -19.45 14.44 -33.49
CA CYS A 104 -18.46 13.36 -33.54
C CYS A 104 -17.86 13.23 -34.94
N VAL A 105 -18.67 13.40 -36.00
CA VAL A 105 -18.21 13.40 -37.40
C VAL A 105 -17.23 14.54 -37.64
N GLU A 106 -17.56 15.74 -37.16
CA GLU A 106 -16.69 16.91 -37.28
C GLU A 106 -15.36 16.71 -36.53
N TRP A 107 -15.42 16.15 -35.31
CA TRP A 107 -14.20 15.84 -34.57
C TRP A 107 -13.29 14.87 -35.32
N ILE A 108 -13.84 13.82 -35.95
CA ILE A 108 -13.05 12.86 -36.75
C ILE A 108 -12.35 13.57 -37.92
N LEU A 109 -13.06 14.47 -38.62
CA LEU A 109 -12.47 15.26 -39.72
C LEU A 109 -11.32 16.14 -39.27
N GLN A 110 -11.38 16.68 -38.04
CA GLN A 110 -10.37 17.60 -37.51
C GLN A 110 -9.16 16.92 -36.86
N ASN A 111 -9.23 15.61 -36.55
CA ASN A 111 -8.24 14.91 -35.72
C ASN A 111 -7.52 13.75 -36.43
N GLN A 112 -7.46 13.75 -37.77
CA GLN A 112 -6.59 12.81 -38.50
C GLN A 112 -5.14 13.26 -38.39
N GLN A 113 -4.25 12.33 -38.06
CA GLN A 113 -2.80 12.57 -38.02
C GLN A 113 -2.23 12.75 -39.43
N GLU A 114 -1.03 13.36 -39.53
CA GLU A 114 -0.36 13.61 -40.81
C GLU A 114 -0.07 12.32 -41.60
N ASP A 115 0.17 11.20 -40.90
CA ASP A 115 0.41 9.90 -41.52
C ASP A 115 -0.87 9.22 -42.05
N GLY A 116 -2.05 9.80 -41.78
CA GLY A 116 -3.36 9.31 -42.17
C GLY A 116 -4.08 8.48 -41.10
N SER A 117 -3.49 8.27 -39.93
CA SER A 117 -4.08 7.48 -38.85
C SER A 117 -4.99 8.29 -37.91
N TRP A 118 -5.79 7.58 -37.12
CA TRP A 118 -6.41 8.10 -35.89
C TRP A 118 -6.02 7.21 -34.71
N GLY A 119 -5.70 7.83 -33.58
CA GLY A 119 -5.23 7.14 -32.37
C GLY A 119 -3.98 7.82 -31.80
N HIS A 120 -3.58 7.43 -30.59
CA HIS A 120 -2.35 7.89 -29.95
C HIS A 120 -1.32 6.75 -29.89
N SER A 121 -0.08 7.00 -30.31
CA SER A 121 1.03 6.08 -30.10
C SER A 121 1.39 6.06 -28.61
N ALA A 122 1.01 5.00 -27.90
CA ALA A 122 1.24 4.84 -26.46
C ALA A 122 2.70 4.49 -26.08
N GLY A 123 3.64 4.48 -27.03
CA GLY A 123 5.03 4.06 -26.83
C GLY A 123 6.06 5.13 -27.20
N PRO A 124 7.23 5.16 -26.53
CA PRO A 124 8.32 6.11 -26.82
C PRO A 124 8.93 5.95 -28.22
N SER A 125 8.66 4.84 -28.93
CA SER A 125 9.15 4.55 -30.28
C SER A 125 8.26 5.09 -31.41
N GLY A 126 7.05 5.56 -31.14
CA GLY A 126 6.11 5.98 -32.18
C GLY A 126 5.64 4.86 -33.13
N GLU A 127 5.89 3.60 -32.77
CA GLU A 127 5.54 2.44 -33.60
C GLU A 127 4.02 2.23 -33.71
N VAL A 128 3.57 1.87 -34.91
CA VAL A 128 2.16 1.56 -35.18
C VAL A 128 1.77 0.29 -34.44
N ASN A 129 0.68 0.35 -33.69
CA ASN A 129 0.11 -0.78 -32.98
C ASN A 129 -1.30 -1.12 -33.49
N LYS A 130 -1.87 -2.20 -32.98
CA LYS A 130 -3.22 -2.67 -33.35
C LYS A 130 -4.34 -1.69 -32.96
N ASP A 131 -4.14 -0.88 -31.92
CA ASP A 131 -5.12 0.13 -31.46
C ASP A 131 -5.29 1.26 -32.48
N ILE A 132 -4.17 1.74 -33.06
CA ILE A 132 -4.18 2.76 -34.12
C ILE A 132 -4.85 2.23 -35.39
N LEU A 133 -4.58 0.98 -35.77
CA LEU A 133 -5.25 0.34 -36.91
C LEU A 133 -6.76 0.23 -36.70
N LEU A 134 -7.17 -0.21 -35.50
CA LEU A 134 -8.57 -0.36 -35.12
C LEU A 134 -9.30 0.99 -35.17
N SER A 135 -8.72 2.02 -34.54
CA SER A 135 -9.24 3.38 -34.51
C SER A 135 -9.32 4.01 -35.91
N THR A 136 -8.29 3.83 -36.74
CA THR A 136 -8.25 4.35 -38.11
C THR A 136 -9.34 3.73 -38.97
N LEU A 137 -9.53 2.41 -38.88
CA LEU A 137 -10.58 1.72 -39.65
C LEU A 137 -11.98 2.17 -39.22
N ALA A 138 -12.23 2.31 -37.92
CA ALA A 138 -13.50 2.82 -37.41
C ALA A 138 -13.79 4.24 -37.93
N CYS A 139 -12.79 5.15 -37.89
CA CYS A 139 -12.94 6.51 -38.39
C CYS A 139 -13.22 6.54 -39.91
N VAL A 140 -12.54 5.71 -40.69
CA VAL A 140 -12.80 5.57 -42.14
C VAL A 140 -14.25 5.13 -42.39
N LEU A 141 -14.75 4.15 -41.63
CA LEU A 141 -16.13 3.69 -41.73
C LEU A 141 -17.13 4.79 -41.38
N ALA A 142 -16.88 5.55 -40.32
CA ALA A 142 -17.74 6.66 -39.91
C ALA A 142 -17.86 7.74 -41.00
N LEU A 143 -16.73 8.16 -41.59
CA LEU A 143 -16.72 9.14 -42.68
C LEU A 143 -17.40 8.61 -43.94
N ASN A 144 -17.17 7.34 -44.28
CA ASN A 144 -17.78 6.69 -45.44
C ASN A 144 -19.30 6.53 -45.28
N THR A 145 -19.79 6.28 -44.06
CA THR A 145 -21.23 6.15 -43.75
C THR A 145 -22.01 7.40 -44.14
N TRP A 146 -21.41 8.58 -43.97
CA TRP A 146 -22.03 9.86 -44.27
C TRP A 146 -21.57 10.48 -45.61
N ASN A 147 -20.74 9.76 -46.36
CA ASN A 147 -20.15 10.24 -47.62
C ASN A 147 -19.43 11.61 -47.49
N VAL A 148 -18.67 11.78 -46.40
CA VAL A 148 -17.88 13.00 -46.12
C VAL A 148 -16.39 12.68 -46.03
N GLY A 149 -15.54 13.69 -46.19
CA GLY A 149 -14.10 13.53 -45.92
C GLY A 149 -13.36 12.57 -46.85
N GLN A 150 -13.68 12.54 -48.15
CA GLN A 150 -13.10 11.60 -49.13
C GLN A 150 -11.55 11.54 -49.13
N ASP A 151 -10.87 12.68 -48.93
CA ASP A 151 -9.40 12.66 -48.81
C ASP A 151 -8.92 12.00 -47.50
N HIS A 152 -9.63 12.22 -46.39
CA HIS A 152 -9.34 11.57 -45.11
C HIS A 152 -9.51 10.04 -45.21
N ILE A 153 -10.58 9.58 -45.87
CA ILE A 153 -10.81 8.16 -46.17
C ILE A 153 -9.64 7.58 -46.97
N ARG A 154 -9.23 8.24 -48.05
CA ARG A 154 -8.12 7.80 -48.91
C ARG A 154 -6.81 7.70 -48.13
N ARG A 155 -6.50 8.68 -47.28
CA ARG A 155 -5.29 8.65 -46.42
C ARG A 155 -5.36 7.55 -45.37
N GLY A 156 -6.51 7.36 -44.73
CA GLY A 156 -6.72 6.30 -43.74
C GLY A 156 -6.57 4.89 -44.33
N LEU A 157 -7.17 4.64 -45.49
CA LEU A 157 -6.98 3.37 -46.21
C LEU A 157 -5.53 3.14 -46.63
N SER A 158 -4.82 4.20 -47.05
CA SER A 158 -3.39 4.12 -47.37
C SER A 158 -2.54 3.83 -46.13
N PHE A 159 -2.88 4.38 -44.96
CA PHE A 159 -2.22 4.06 -43.70
C PHE A 159 -2.45 2.59 -43.30
N ILE A 160 -3.70 2.12 -43.35
CA ILE A 160 -4.05 0.73 -43.03
C ILE A 160 -3.30 -0.24 -43.94
N GLY A 161 -3.25 0.03 -45.26
CA GLY A 161 -2.56 -0.86 -46.20
C GLY A 161 -1.05 -0.92 -45.99
N ARG A 162 -0.41 0.21 -45.66
CA ARG A 162 1.03 0.25 -45.34
C ARG A 162 1.38 -0.54 -44.08
N ASN A 163 0.47 -0.61 -43.12
CA ASN A 163 0.69 -1.19 -41.79
C ASN A 163 -0.12 -2.48 -41.56
N PHE A 164 -0.73 -3.07 -42.59
CA PHE A 164 -1.66 -4.19 -42.44
C PHE A 164 -1.01 -5.43 -41.81
N SER A 165 0.30 -5.61 -41.99
CA SER A 165 1.08 -6.66 -41.36
C SER A 165 0.99 -6.65 -39.83
N VAL A 166 0.80 -5.48 -39.21
CA VAL A 166 0.65 -5.35 -37.75
C VAL A 166 -0.65 -6.00 -37.27
N ALA A 167 -1.71 -6.03 -38.09
CA ALA A 167 -2.98 -6.67 -37.73
C ALA A 167 -2.86 -8.20 -37.67
N ILE A 168 -2.02 -8.79 -38.53
CA ILE A 168 -1.78 -10.24 -38.59
C ILE A 168 -0.63 -10.72 -37.69
N ASP A 169 0.18 -9.81 -37.15
CA ASP A 169 1.29 -10.16 -36.27
C ASP A 169 0.78 -10.62 -34.89
N GLY A 170 1.00 -11.90 -34.58
CA GLY A 170 0.65 -12.49 -33.29
C GLY A 170 1.49 -11.99 -32.10
N GLN A 171 2.65 -11.36 -32.36
CA GLN A 171 3.52 -10.80 -31.32
C GLN A 171 3.14 -9.37 -30.92
N CYS A 172 2.43 -8.63 -31.78
CA CYS A 172 1.93 -7.30 -31.45
C CYS A 172 0.80 -7.37 -30.42
N ALA A 173 0.95 -6.62 -29.33
CA ALA A 173 -0.10 -6.44 -28.32
C ALA A 173 -1.39 -5.92 -28.97
N ALA A 174 -2.51 -6.54 -28.62
CA ALA A 174 -3.82 -6.25 -29.20
C ALA A 174 -4.78 -5.71 -28.14
N PRO A 175 -5.60 -4.70 -28.47
CA PRO A 175 -6.77 -4.35 -27.65
C PRO A 175 -7.69 -5.55 -27.46
N VAL A 176 -8.46 -5.55 -26.38
CA VAL A 176 -9.41 -6.63 -26.12
C VAL A 176 -10.43 -6.74 -27.24
N GLY A 177 -10.57 -7.95 -27.78
CA GLY A 177 -11.52 -8.23 -28.86
C GLY A 177 -11.07 -7.78 -30.24
N PHE A 178 -9.81 -7.38 -30.44
CA PHE A 178 -9.29 -6.89 -31.73
C PHE A 178 -9.63 -7.81 -32.90
N ASN A 179 -9.38 -9.11 -32.79
CA ASN A 179 -9.64 -10.08 -33.87
C ASN A 179 -11.11 -10.13 -34.29
N ILE A 180 -12.05 -9.87 -33.37
CA ILE A 180 -13.49 -9.85 -33.65
C ILE A 180 -13.90 -8.49 -34.21
N THR A 181 -13.52 -7.41 -33.51
CA THR A 181 -13.91 -6.02 -33.85
C THR A 181 -13.28 -5.55 -35.16
N PHE A 182 -11.97 -5.74 -35.35
CA PHE A 182 -11.26 -5.36 -36.57
C PHE A 182 -11.77 -6.15 -37.78
N SER A 183 -11.95 -7.45 -37.63
CA SER A 183 -12.47 -8.32 -38.70
C SER A 183 -13.92 -7.97 -39.08
N GLY A 184 -14.78 -7.73 -38.08
CA GLY A 184 -16.15 -7.27 -38.30
C GLY A 184 -16.23 -5.94 -39.06
N MET A 185 -15.40 -4.97 -38.67
CA MET A 185 -15.28 -3.69 -39.36
C MET A 185 -14.71 -3.84 -40.78
N LEU A 186 -13.75 -4.74 -40.99
CA LEU A 186 -13.19 -5.01 -42.31
C LEU A 186 -14.25 -5.61 -43.24
N HIS A 187 -15.06 -6.54 -42.73
CA HIS A 187 -16.20 -7.09 -43.45
C HIS A 187 -17.23 -6.01 -43.82
N LEU A 188 -17.55 -5.12 -42.86
CA LEU A 188 -18.45 -3.99 -43.09
C LEU A 188 -17.90 -3.04 -44.17
N ALA A 189 -16.60 -2.70 -44.12
CA ALA A 189 -15.94 -1.82 -45.08
C ALA A 189 -16.03 -2.36 -46.51
N ILE A 190 -15.77 -3.66 -46.68
CA ILE A 190 -15.88 -4.35 -47.98
C ILE A 190 -17.34 -4.32 -48.46
N GLY A 191 -18.31 -4.59 -47.57
CA GLY A 191 -19.73 -4.50 -47.88
C GLY A 191 -20.20 -3.10 -48.30
N MET A 192 -19.52 -2.05 -47.82
CA MET A 192 -19.74 -0.65 -48.22
C MET A 192 -18.99 -0.25 -49.51
N GLY A 193 -18.25 -1.18 -50.14
CA GLY A 193 -17.53 -0.93 -51.39
C GLY A 193 -16.14 -0.29 -51.24
N LEU A 194 -15.59 -0.23 -50.03
CA LEU A 194 -14.23 0.25 -49.80
C LEU A 194 -13.20 -0.77 -50.29
N LYS A 195 -12.14 -0.28 -50.95
CA LYS A 195 -11.04 -1.11 -51.45
C LYS A 195 -9.78 -0.85 -50.65
N PHE A 196 -9.21 -1.92 -50.11
CA PHE A 196 -7.95 -1.86 -49.35
C PHE A 196 -6.77 -2.16 -50.27
N PRO A 197 -5.65 -1.41 -50.16
CA PRO A 197 -4.45 -1.67 -50.95
C PRO A 197 -3.61 -2.79 -50.30
N VAL A 198 -4.18 -3.99 -50.17
CA VAL A 198 -3.58 -5.18 -49.54
C VAL A 198 -3.92 -6.43 -50.35
N MET A 199 -3.19 -7.53 -50.11
CA MET A 199 -3.47 -8.80 -50.78
C MET A 199 -4.73 -9.44 -50.19
N GLU A 200 -5.53 -10.08 -51.04
CA GLU A 200 -6.74 -10.81 -50.61
C GLU A 200 -6.40 -11.90 -49.58
N THR A 201 -5.24 -12.54 -49.71
CA THR A 201 -4.72 -13.53 -48.75
C THR A 201 -4.49 -12.97 -47.34
N ASP A 202 -4.17 -11.68 -47.21
CA ASP A 202 -3.97 -11.03 -45.91
C ASP A 202 -5.31 -10.74 -45.25
N ILE A 203 -6.30 -10.32 -46.03
CA ILE A 203 -7.70 -10.17 -45.57
C ILE A 203 -8.26 -11.50 -45.10
N ASP A 204 -8.06 -12.58 -45.88
CA ASP A 204 -8.47 -13.93 -45.50
C ASP A 204 -7.79 -14.39 -44.21
N SER A 205 -6.55 -13.95 -43.94
CA SER A 205 -5.84 -14.26 -42.70
C SER A 205 -6.52 -13.64 -41.48
N ILE A 206 -7.03 -12.40 -41.60
CA ILE A 206 -7.81 -11.75 -40.53
C ILE A 206 -9.13 -12.49 -40.29
N PHE A 207 -9.83 -12.92 -41.34
CA PHE A 207 -11.06 -13.72 -41.18
C PHE A 207 -10.79 -15.07 -40.52
N ARG A 208 -9.68 -15.75 -40.88
CA ARG A 208 -9.26 -16.96 -40.16
C ARG A 208 -8.98 -16.71 -38.68
N LEU A 209 -8.34 -15.59 -38.33
CA LEU A 209 -8.11 -15.23 -36.92
C LEU A 209 -9.42 -15.02 -36.15
N ARG A 210 -10.46 -14.47 -36.80
CA ARG A 210 -11.81 -14.35 -36.22
C ARG A 210 -12.46 -15.71 -35.97
N GLU A 211 -12.38 -16.64 -36.92
CA GLU A 211 -12.90 -18.00 -36.74
C GLU A 211 -12.18 -18.73 -35.60
N VAL A 212 -10.85 -18.59 -35.52
CA VAL A 212 -10.06 -19.13 -34.40
C VAL A 212 -10.52 -18.56 -33.06
N GLU A 213 -10.87 -17.28 -32.97
CA GLU A 213 -11.42 -16.69 -31.74
C GLU A 213 -12.83 -17.20 -31.42
N PHE A 214 -13.66 -17.49 -32.42
CA PHE A 214 -14.96 -18.13 -32.19
C PHE A 214 -14.82 -19.57 -31.70
N GLU A 215 -13.81 -20.30 -32.17
CA GLU A 215 -13.53 -21.66 -31.71
C GLU A 215 -12.71 -21.69 -30.41
N ARG A 216 -12.18 -20.55 -29.96
CA ARG A 216 -11.31 -20.46 -28.79
C ARG A 216 -12.05 -20.88 -27.52
N ASP A 217 -11.71 -22.07 -27.04
CA ASP A 217 -11.99 -22.51 -25.68
C ASP A 217 -10.96 -21.88 -24.73
N ALA A 218 -11.18 -20.62 -24.37
CA ALA A 218 -10.25 -19.84 -23.55
C ALA A 218 -10.16 -20.32 -22.07
N GLY A 219 -10.77 -21.45 -21.74
CA GLY A 219 -10.84 -21.98 -20.38
C GLY A 219 -11.78 -21.21 -19.45
N GLY A 220 -12.68 -20.39 -20.01
CA GLY A 220 -13.78 -19.74 -19.30
C GLY A 220 -15.10 -20.49 -19.46
N THR A 221 -16.10 -20.21 -18.63
CA THR A 221 -17.41 -20.84 -18.75
C THR A 221 -18.14 -20.40 -20.04
N ALA A 222 -19.18 -21.13 -20.43
CA ALA A 222 -20.06 -20.68 -21.52
C ALA A 222 -20.64 -19.28 -21.25
N SER A 223 -20.87 -18.93 -19.98
CA SER A 223 -21.32 -17.61 -19.54
C SER A 223 -20.23 -16.55 -19.76
N ALA A 224 -18.97 -16.83 -19.40
CA ALA A 224 -17.86 -15.90 -19.65
C ALA A 224 -17.65 -15.61 -21.13
N ARG A 225 -17.75 -16.64 -21.98
CA ARG A 225 -17.70 -16.46 -23.44
C ARG A 225 -18.86 -15.57 -23.92
N LYS A 226 -20.08 -15.80 -23.43
CA LYS A 226 -21.24 -14.96 -23.75
C LYS A 226 -21.04 -13.51 -23.32
N ALA A 227 -20.54 -13.28 -22.11
CA ALA A 227 -20.23 -11.95 -21.59
C ALA A 227 -19.17 -11.24 -22.46
N PHE A 228 -18.12 -11.96 -22.87
CA PHE A 228 -17.11 -11.43 -23.78
C PHE A 228 -17.69 -11.07 -25.15
N MET A 229 -18.51 -11.95 -25.77
CA MET A 229 -19.16 -11.66 -27.05
C MET A 229 -20.13 -10.46 -26.95
N ALA A 230 -20.84 -10.33 -25.82
CA ALA A 230 -21.64 -9.15 -25.53
C ALA A 230 -20.78 -7.88 -25.40
N TYR A 231 -19.59 -7.99 -24.80
CA TYR A 231 -18.67 -6.88 -24.65
C TYR A 231 -18.07 -6.40 -25.98
N VAL A 232 -17.94 -7.26 -26.99
CA VAL A 232 -17.38 -6.93 -28.32
C VAL A 232 -18.43 -6.90 -29.42
N SER A 233 -19.71 -6.72 -29.06
CA SER A 233 -20.85 -6.87 -29.97
C SER A 233 -20.82 -5.92 -31.18
N GLU A 234 -20.11 -4.80 -31.10
CA GLU A 234 -19.91 -3.93 -32.25
C GLU A 234 -19.13 -4.61 -33.40
N GLY A 235 -18.29 -5.60 -33.10
CA GLY A 235 -17.63 -6.43 -34.11
C GLY A 235 -18.52 -7.50 -34.75
N LEU A 236 -19.69 -7.78 -34.17
CA LEU A 236 -20.61 -8.83 -34.60
C LEU A 236 -21.84 -8.24 -35.33
N GLY A 237 -22.21 -7.00 -35.04
CA GLY A 237 -23.21 -6.24 -35.78
C GLY A 237 -24.58 -6.94 -35.83
N ARG A 238 -25.05 -7.26 -37.04
CA ARG A 238 -26.36 -7.90 -37.26
C ARG A 238 -26.40 -9.38 -36.91
N GLU A 239 -25.25 -10.03 -36.80
CA GLU A 239 -25.15 -11.46 -36.44
C GLU A 239 -25.32 -11.67 -34.93
N GLN A 240 -25.33 -10.58 -34.15
CA GLN A 240 -25.43 -10.62 -32.70
C GLN A 240 -26.87 -10.80 -32.22
N ASP A 241 -27.06 -11.66 -31.22
CA ASP A 241 -28.29 -11.75 -30.44
C ASP A 241 -28.36 -10.59 -29.42
N TRP A 242 -29.00 -9.50 -29.84
CA TRP A 242 -29.11 -8.29 -29.01
C TRP A 242 -30.00 -8.47 -27.79
N ASP A 243 -30.98 -9.37 -27.82
CA ASP A 243 -31.83 -9.66 -26.65
C ASP A 243 -30.98 -10.23 -25.51
N HIS A 244 -30.00 -11.09 -25.85
CA HIS A 244 -29.04 -11.59 -24.87
C HIS A 244 -28.10 -10.50 -24.33
N VAL A 245 -27.66 -9.58 -25.18
CA VAL A 245 -26.76 -8.48 -24.80
C VAL A 245 -27.42 -7.51 -23.81
N MET A 246 -28.75 -7.37 -23.86
CA MET A 246 -29.47 -6.47 -22.95
C MET A 246 -29.38 -6.86 -21.47
N ALA A 247 -28.99 -8.10 -21.16
CA ALA A 247 -28.68 -8.51 -19.79
C ALA A 247 -27.54 -7.71 -19.15
N TYR A 248 -26.72 -7.03 -19.96
CA TYR A 248 -25.57 -6.22 -19.52
C TYR A 248 -25.83 -4.70 -19.61
N GLN A 249 -27.07 -4.28 -19.92
CA GLN A 249 -27.43 -2.87 -19.97
C GLN A 249 -27.60 -2.31 -18.56
N ARG A 250 -26.81 -1.27 -18.23
CA ARG A 250 -26.82 -0.61 -16.93
C ARG A 250 -28.00 0.34 -16.76
N LYS A 251 -28.27 0.83 -15.54
CA LYS A 251 -29.33 1.83 -15.27
C LYS A 251 -29.19 3.07 -16.15
N ASN A 252 -27.97 3.53 -16.39
CA ASN A 252 -27.66 4.69 -17.23
C ASN A 252 -27.92 4.48 -18.74
N GLY A 253 -28.33 3.27 -19.17
CA GLY A 253 -28.63 2.94 -20.57
C GLY A 253 -27.44 2.40 -21.37
N SER A 254 -26.22 2.47 -20.83
CA SER A 254 -25.03 1.94 -21.48
C SER A 254 -24.94 0.42 -21.40
N LEU A 255 -24.25 -0.19 -22.37
CA LEU A 255 -23.75 -1.55 -22.29
C LEU A 255 -22.31 -1.51 -21.78
N PHE A 256 -22.06 -2.07 -20.60
CA PHE A 256 -20.73 -2.11 -19.96
C PHE A 256 -20.04 -0.75 -19.80
N ASN A 257 -20.78 0.37 -19.74
CA ASN A 257 -20.22 1.73 -19.82
C ASN A 257 -19.43 2.03 -21.11
N SER A 258 -19.51 1.19 -22.15
CA SER A 258 -18.76 1.33 -23.39
C SER A 258 -19.58 2.05 -24.47
N PRO A 259 -19.13 3.22 -24.95
CA PRO A 259 -19.84 3.92 -26.01
C PRO A 259 -19.87 3.15 -27.35
N SER A 260 -18.80 2.45 -27.75
CA SER A 260 -18.81 1.64 -28.99
C SER A 260 -19.91 0.58 -29.02
N THR A 261 -19.97 -0.26 -27.97
CA THR A 261 -20.98 -1.33 -27.87
C THR A 261 -22.39 -0.76 -27.72
N THR A 262 -22.54 0.35 -27.01
CA THR A 262 -23.83 1.03 -26.85
C THR A 262 -24.30 1.64 -28.18
N ALA A 263 -23.39 2.23 -28.97
CA ALA A 263 -23.68 2.74 -30.30
C ALA A 263 -24.08 1.62 -31.27
N ALA A 264 -23.40 0.48 -31.24
CA ALA A 264 -23.79 -0.68 -32.04
C ALA A 264 -25.20 -1.18 -31.69
N SER A 265 -25.58 -1.18 -30.40
CA SER A 265 -26.96 -1.48 -29.99
C SER A 265 -27.96 -0.46 -30.54
N ALA A 266 -27.64 0.84 -30.48
CA ALA A 266 -28.50 1.88 -31.05
C ALA A 266 -28.67 1.72 -32.57
N ILE A 267 -27.62 1.33 -33.29
CA ILE A 267 -27.62 1.13 -34.75
C ILE A 267 -28.41 -0.13 -35.16
N HIS A 268 -28.24 -1.24 -34.45
CA HIS A 268 -28.73 -2.55 -34.89
C HIS A 268 -30.04 -3.02 -34.22
N SER A 269 -30.31 -2.56 -32.99
CA SER A 269 -31.47 -2.98 -32.20
C SER A 269 -32.47 -1.85 -31.90
N CYS A 270 -32.20 -0.62 -32.36
CA CYS A 270 -33.02 0.56 -32.11
C CYS A 270 -33.35 0.77 -30.61
N ASN A 271 -32.37 0.53 -29.74
CA ASN A 271 -32.55 0.63 -28.29
C ASN A 271 -32.58 2.11 -27.84
N ASP A 272 -33.74 2.60 -27.40
CA ASP A 272 -33.93 3.98 -26.96
C ASP A 272 -33.05 4.35 -25.75
N ARG A 273 -32.89 3.44 -24.79
CA ARG A 273 -32.04 3.69 -23.60
C ARG A 273 -30.56 3.80 -23.96
N ALA A 274 -30.11 3.04 -24.95
CA ALA A 274 -28.76 3.16 -25.49
C ALA A 274 -28.55 4.52 -26.16
N LEU A 275 -29.56 5.00 -26.90
CA LEU A 275 -29.53 6.32 -27.52
C LEU A 275 -29.53 7.44 -26.46
N ASP A 276 -30.38 7.36 -25.44
CA ASP A 276 -30.44 8.33 -24.33
C ASP A 276 -29.08 8.48 -23.62
N TYR A 277 -28.39 7.35 -23.39
CA TYR A 277 -27.04 7.34 -22.84
C TYR A 277 -26.07 8.13 -23.74
N LEU A 278 -26.07 7.88 -25.04
CA LEU A 278 -25.15 8.54 -25.99
C LEU A 278 -25.46 10.03 -26.14
N VAL A 279 -26.74 10.42 -26.14
CA VAL A 279 -27.19 11.82 -26.14
C VAL A 279 -26.70 12.53 -24.88
N SER A 280 -26.89 11.93 -23.71
CA SER A 280 -26.41 12.47 -22.44
C SER A 280 -24.90 12.62 -22.43
N LEU A 281 -24.17 11.59 -22.87
CA LEU A 281 -22.70 11.56 -22.92
C LEU A 281 -22.13 12.65 -23.84
N THR A 282 -22.61 12.72 -25.08
CA THR A 282 -22.10 13.68 -26.07
C THR A 282 -22.47 15.12 -25.71
N SER A 283 -23.65 15.35 -25.10
CA SER A 283 -24.05 16.67 -24.60
C SER A 283 -23.16 17.14 -23.45
N LYS A 284 -22.72 16.22 -22.58
CA LYS A 284 -21.84 16.52 -21.45
C LYS A 284 -20.40 16.80 -21.87
N LEU A 285 -19.91 16.10 -22.89
CA LEU A 285 -18.51 16.20 -23.36
C LEU A 285 -18.31 17.16 -24.54
N GLY A 286 -19.40 17.62 -25.17
CA GLY A 286 -19.34 18.58 -26.27
C GLY A 286 -18.83 18.00 -27.60
N GLY A 287 -18.84 16.68 -27.77
CA GLY A 287 -18.34 16.05 -28.99
C GLY A 287 -17.84 14.62 -28.76
N PRO A 288 -16.52 14.40 -28.85
CA PRO A 288 -15.94 13.08 -28.83
C PRO A 288 -16.13 12.40 -27.46
N VAL A 289 -16.08 11.07 -27.48
CA VAL A 289 -16.38 10.23 -26.31
C VAL A 289 -15.16 9.40 -25.90
N PRO A 290 -15.00 9.07 -24.60
CA PRO A 290 -13.97 8.15 -24.14
C PRO A 290 -14.33 6.70 -24.46
N ALA A 291 -13.43 5.76 -24.13
CA ALA A 291 -13.71 4.34 -24.27
C ALA A 291 -14.67 3.78 -23.21
N ILE A 292 -14.75 4.44 -22.05
CA ILE A 292 -15.60 4.05 -20.91
C ILE A 292 -16.19 5.31 -20.25
N HIS A 293 -17.50 5.33 -19.98
CA HIS A 293 -18.14 6.36 -19.16
C HIS A 293 -19.40 5.84 -18.42
N PRO A 294 -19.65 6.23 -17.15
CA PRO A 294 -18.72 6.92 -16.25
C PRO A 294 -17.52 6.03 -15.86
N ASP A 295 -16.42 6.70 -15.48
CA ASP A 295 -15.18 6.06 -15.01
C ASP A 295 -14.54 6.87 -13.86
N LYS A 296 -15.32 7.73 -13.22
CA LYS A 296 -14.78 8.72 -12.29
C LYS A 296 -14.31 8.03 -11.01
N VAL A 297 -15.15 7.18 -10.43
CA VAL A 297 -14.87 6.54 -9.13
C VAL A 297 -13.66 5.64 -9.25
N TYR A 298 -13.62 4.78 -10.26
CA TYR A 298 -12.48 3.90 -10.50
C TYR A 298 -11.17 4.69 -10.71
N SER A 299 -11.19 5.72 -11.57
CA SER A 299 -10.01 6.52 -11.85
C SER A 299 -9.48 7.23 -10.60
N GLN A 300 -10.38 7.82 -9.80
CA GLN A 300 -9.99 8.47 -8.54
C GLN A 300 -9.42 7.48 -7.53
N LEU A 301 -10.04 6.30 -7.37
CA LEU A 301 -9.52 5.26 -6.47
C LEU A 301 -8.16 4.71 -6.94
N CYS A 302 -7.97 4.57 -8.26
CA CYS A 302 -6.67 4.22 -8.84
C CYS A 302 -5.62 5.28 -8.54
N MET A 303 -5.96 6.57 -8.65
CA MET A 303 -5.04 7.65 -8.29
C MET A 303 -4.70 7.63 -6.79
N VAL A 304 -5.69 7.48 -5.91
CA VAL A 304 -5.46 7.37 -4.46
C VAL A 304 -4.50 6.21 -4.16
N ASP A 305 -4.80 5.03 -4.70
CA ASP A 305 -3.97 3.82 -4.55
C ASP A 305 -2.54 4.05 -5.07
N THR A 306 -2.37 4.78 -6.17
CA THR A 306 -1.05 5.16 -6.70
C THR A 306 -0.32 6.14 -5.79
N LEU A 307 -0.97 7.19 -5.30
CA LEU A 307 -0.33 8.18 -4.42
C LEU A 307 0.13 7.55 -3.09
N GLU A 308 -0.65 6.61 -2.55
CA GLU A 308 -0.27 5.80 -1.39
C GLU A 308 0.93 4.92 -1.69
N LYS A 309 0.85 4.12 -2.76
CA LYS A 309 1.95 3.24 -3.20
C LYS A 309 3.25 3.98 -3.49
N MET A 310 3.17 5.25 -3.89
CA MET A 310 4.32 6.11 -4.19
C MET A 310 4.83 6.89 -2.97
N GLY A 311 4.16 6.78 -1.81
CA GLY A 311 4.59 7.42 -0.57
C GLY A 311 4.39 8.93 -0.52
N ILE A 312 3.48 9.47 -1.34
CA ILE A 312 3.21 10.93 -1.44
C ILE A 312 1.78 11.31 -1.09
N SER A 313 0.95 10.38 -0.63
CA SER A 313 -0.46 10.61 -0.26
C SER A 313 -0.65 11.75 0.75
N SER A 314 0.29 11.92 1.70
CA SER A 314 0.24 12.99 2.71
C SER A 314 0.17 14.41 2.11
N ASP A 315 0.76 14.65 0.95
CA ASP A 315 0.72 15.95 0.25
C ASP A 315 -0.69 16.27 -0.33
N PHE A 316 -1.56 15.26 -0.37
CA PHE A 316 -2.91 15.27 -0.96
C PHE A 316 -3.99 14.81 0.03
N ALA A 317 -3.71 14.80 1.34
CA ALA A 317 -4.61 14.21 2.34
C ALA A 317 -6.05 14.75 2.30
N CYS A 318 -6.22 16.06 2.05
CA CYS A 318 -7.57 16.66 1.91
C CYS A 318 -8.28 16.17 0.64
N ASP A 319 -7.59 16.14 -0.51
CA ASP A 319 -8.14 15.67 -1.77
C ASP A 319 -8.53 14.18 -1.69
N ILE A 320 -7.70 13.36 -1.04
CA ILE A 320 -7.95 11.93 -0.81
C ILE A 320 -9.20 11.74 0.05
N ARG A 321 -9.31 12.47 1.17
CA ARG A 321 -10.49 12.40 2.05
C ARG A 321 -11.76 12.74 1.29
N ASP A 322 -11.77 13.83 0.52
CA ASP A 322 -12.96 14.25 -0.22
C ASP A 322 -13.38 13.20 -1.30
N ILE A 323 -12.41 12.52 -1.92
CA ILE A 323 -12.66 11.39 -2.83
C ILE A 323 -13.27 10.20 -2.10
N LEU A 324 -12.72 9.84 -0.93
CA LEU A 324 -13.19 8.70 -0.16
C LEU A 324 -14.56 8.97 0.47
N ASP A 325 -14.86 10.20 0.90
CA ASP A 325 -16.19 10.62 1.37
C ASP A 325 -17.26 10.44 0.28
N MET A 326 -16.94 10.85 -0.95
CA MET A 326 -17.83 10.64 -2.10
C MET A 326 -17.98 9.15 -2.44
N THR A 327 -16.88 8.41 -2.42
CA THR A 327 -16.89 6.95 -2.66
C THR A 327 -17.73 6.22 -1.61
N TYR A 328 -17.60 6.61 -0.34
CA TYR A 328 -18.39 6.08 0.76
C TYR A 328 -19.87 6.37 0.57
N SER A 329 -20.22 7.60 0.17
CA SER A 329 -21.60 7.96 -0.14
C SER A 329 -22.18 7.09 -1.26
N CYS A 330 -21.43 6.85 -2.34
CA CYS A 330 -21.83 5.95 -3.42
C CYS A 330 -21.92 4.49 -2.97
N TRP A 331 -21.02 4.05 -2.09
CA TRP A 331 -21.04 2.70 -1.50
C TRP A 331 -22.32 2.47 -0.69
N MET A 332 -22.68 3.43 0.18
CA MET A 332 -23.88 3.36 1.02
C MET A 332 -25.19 3.41 0.21
N GLN A 333 -25.14 3.94 -1.01
CA GLN A 333 -26.27 4.00 -1.94
C GLN A 333 -26.38 2.80 -2.89
N ASP A 334 -25.47 1.81 -2.77
CA ASP A 334 -25.36 0.66 -3.69
C ASP A 334 -25.28 1.10 -5.16
N GLU A 335 -24.47 2.14 -5.43
CA GLU A 335 -24.31 2.71 -6.77
C GLU A 335 -23.68 1.71 -7.75
N GLU A 336 -24.29 1.56 -8.93
CA GLU A 336 -23.89 0.55 -9.92
C GLU A 336 -22.45 0.72 -10.43
N GLU A 337 -21.92 1.95 -10.46
CA GLU A 337 -20.55 2.24 -10.89
C GLU A 337 -19.51 1.52 -10.01
N ILE A 338 -19.77 1.43 -8.70
CA ILE A 338 -18.94 0.68 -7.76
C ILE A 338 -19.32 -0.80 -7.82
N MET A 339 -20.61 -1.06 -7.68
CA MET A 339 -21.12 -2.36 -7.25
C MET A 339 -21.09 -3.42 -8.37
N LEU A 340 -21.20 -3.02 -9.65
CA LEU A 340 -21.17 -3.95 -10.79
C LEU A 340 -19.77 -4.17 -11.38
N ASP A 341 -18.77 -3.37 -10.99
CA ASP A 341 -17.39 -3.53 -11.45
C ASP A 341 -16.53 -4.15 -10.35
N MET A 342 -16.03 -5.36 -10.60
CA MET A 342 -15.29 -6.16 -9.62
C MET A 342 -14.05 -5.44 -9.09
N ALA A 343 -13.28 -4.80 -9.97
CA ALA A 343 -12.06 -4.10 -9.59
C ALA A 343 -12.38 -2.82 -8.78
N THR A 344 -13.42 -2.08 -9.18
CA THR A 344 -13.86 -0.86 -8.51
C THR A 344 -14.43 -1.18 -7.13
N CYS A 345 -15.30 -2.18 -7.01
CA CYS A 345 -15.87 -2.60 -5.73
C CYS A 345 -14.79 -3.05 -4.75
N ALA A 346 -13.90 -3.94 -5.18
CA ALA A 346 -12.81 -4.42 -4.33
C ALA A 346 -11.89 -3.27 -3.87
N LYS A 347 -11.49 -2.38 -4.79
CA LYS A 347 -10.64 -1.24 -4.46
C LYS A 347 -11.34 -0.24 -3.54
N ALA A 348 -12.62 0.05 -3.79
CA ALA A 348 -13.42 0.92 -2.93
C ALA A 348 -13.50 0.34 -1.52
N PHE A 349 -13.84 -0.95 -1.39
CA PHE A 349 -13.90 -1.64 -0.11
C PHE A 349 -12.58 -1.55 0.66
N ARG A 350 -11.46 -1.87 -0.01
CA ARG A 350 -10.14 -1.85 0.62
C ARG A 350 -9.75 -0.45 1.07
N LEU A 351 -9.86 0.55 0.19
CA LEU A 351 -9.47 1.93 0.51
C LEU A 351 -10.38 2.52 1.59
N LEU A 352 -11.71 2.38 1.48
CA LEU A 352 -12.64 2.85 2.52
C LEU A 352 -12.32 2.21 3.88
N ARG A 353 -12.16 0.89 3.93
CA ARG A 353 -11.88 0.18 5.17
C ARG A 353 -10.53 0.57 5.78
N MET A 354 -9.47 0.67 4.98
CA MET A 354 -8.14 1.11 5.45
C MET A 354 -8.14 2.58 5.91
N HIS A 355 -9.02 3.41 5.37
CA HIS A 355 -9.23 4.79 5.80
C HIS A 355 -10.25 4.95 6.94
N GLY A 356 -10.68 3.86 7.56
CA GLY A 356 -11.53 3.89 8.76
C GLY A 356 -13.00 4.16 8.50
N TYR A 357 -13.47 4.08 7.26
CA TYR A 357 -14.90 4.13 6.95
C TYR A 357 -15.58 2.82 7.34
N ASP A 358 -16.78 2.93 7.90
CA ASP A 358 -17.59 1.77 8.28
C ASP A 358 -18.23 1.12 7.05
N VAL A 359 -17.49 0.20 6.43
CA VAL A 359 -17.96 -0.64 5.32
C VAL A 359 -18.02 -2.09 5.77
N SER A 360 -19.17 -2.74 5.58
CA SER A 360 -19.39 -4.16 5.88
C SER A 360 -18.90 -5.07 4.73
N SER A 361 -18.47 -6.30 5.04
CA SER A 361 -18.13 -7.31 4.03
C SER A 361 -19.33 -7.76 3.20
N GLU A 362 -20.56 -7.46 3.64
CA GLU A 362 -21.78 -7.74 2.88
C GLU A 362 -21.78 -7.08 1.49
N GLY A 363 -21.16 -5.90 1.34
CA GLY A 363 -21.02 -5.26 0.02
C GLY A 363 -20.22 -6.11 -0.99
N MET A 364 -19.38 -7.02 -0.48
CA MET A 364 -18.57 -7.96 -1.26
C MET A 364 -19.26 -9.31 -1.50
N ALA A 365 -20.46 -9.56 -0.94
CA ALA A 365 -21.14 -10.86 -1.00
C ALA A 365 -21.31 -11.41 -2.43
N ARG A 366 -21.53 -10.52 -3.40
CA ARG A 366 -21.65 -10.86 -4.83
C ARG A 366 -20.41 -11.53 -5.43
N PHE A 367 -19.25 -11.37 -4.79
CA PHE A 367 -17.97 -11.94 -5.20
C PHE A 367 -17.51 -13.11 -4.32
N ALA A 368 -18.33 -13.52 -3.33
CA ALA A 368 -17.98 -14.59 -2.39
C ALA A 368 -17.66 -15.91 -3.11
N GLU A 369 -18.40 -16.21 -4.17
CA GLU A 369 -18.23 -17.42 -4.96
C GLU A 369 -17.31 -17.21 -6.16
N ARG A 370 -16.48 -18.22 -6.45
CA ARG A 370 -15.56 -18.22 -7.59
C ARG A 370 -16.28 -18.05 -8.94
N SER A 371 -17.52 -18.52 -9.07
CA SER A 371 -18.33 -18.36 -10.28
C SER A 371 -18.49 -16.89 -10.70
N SER A 372 -18.50 -15.96 -9.74
CA SER A 372 -18.55 -14.52 -10.03
C SER A 372 -17.37 -14.05 -10.91
N PHE A 373 -16.20 -14.66 -10.75
CA PHE A 373 -15.04 -14.43 -11.62
C PHE A 373 -15.11 -15.31 -12.87
N ASP A 374 -15.32 -16.62 -12.70
CA ASP A 374 -15.28 -17.60 -13.80
C ASP A 374 -16.33 -17.32 -14.90
N ASP A 375 -17.45 -16.67 -14.57
CA ASP A 375 -18.52 -16.27 -15.50
C ASP A 375 -18.33 -14.83 -16.07
N SER A 376 -17.32 -14.10 -15.62
CA SER A 376 -17.09 -12.70 -16.02
C SER A 376 -16.24 -12.56 -17.28
N ILE A 377 -16.24 -11.35 -17.86
CA ILE A 377 -15.30 -10.98 -18.93
C ILE A 377 -13.83 -11.15 -18.50
N HIS A 378 -13.52 -10.95 -17.23
CA HIS A 378 -12.15 -10.99 -16.73
C HIS A 378 -11.57 -12.41 -16.79
N ALA A 379 -12.37 -13.45 -16.53
CA ALA A 379 -11.92 -14.84 -16.68
C ALA A 379 -11.60 -15.16 -18.15
N TYR A 380 -12.46 -14.76 -19.09
CA TYR A 380 -12.23 -15.01 -20.52
C TYR A 380 -10.99 -14.29 -21.05
N LEU A 381 -10.70 -13.10 -20.52
CA LEU A 381 -9.52 -12.30 -20.83
C LEU A 381 -8.28 -12.70 -20.04
N ASN A 382 -8.44 -13.59 -19.05
CA ASN A 382 -7.40 -13.93 -18.09
C ASN A 382 -6.80 -12.66 -17.43
N ASP A 383 -7.68 -11.73 -17.07
CA ASP A 383 -7.34 -10.45 -16.44
C ASP A 383 -7.06 -10.67 -14.95
N THR A 384 -5.77 -10.65 -14.60
CA THR A 384 -5.31 -10.88 -13.24
C THR A 384 -5.48 -9.66 -12.33
N LYS A 385 -5.69 -8.44 -12.86
CA LYS A 385 -5.75 -7.22 -12.02
C LYS A 385 -6.96 -7.21 -11.06
N PRO A 386 -8.22 -7.44 -11.50
CA PRO A 386 -9.37 -7.51 -10.59
C PRO A 386 -9.26 -8.67 -9.59
N LEU A 387 -8.70 -9.81 -10.04
CA LEU A 387 -8.48 -10.98 -9.20
C LEU A 387 -7.50 -10.68 -8.05
N LEU A 388 -6.38 -10.01 -8.38
CA LEU A 388 -5.40 -9.57 -7.39
C LEU A 388 -6.00 -8.56 -6.41
N GLU A 389 -6.81 -7.59 -6.90
CA GLU A 389 -7.47 -6.62 -6.03
C GLU A 389 -8.47 -7.28 -5.08
N LEU A 390 -9.27 -8.24 -5.55
CA LEU A 390 -10.16 -9.04 -4.71
C LEU A 390 -9.39 -9.77 -3.62
N TYR A 391 -8.29 -10.44 -3.99
CA TYR A 391 -7.46 -11.15 -3.03
C TYR A 391 -6.92 -10.21 -1.95
N LYS A 392 -6.34 -9.06 -2.33
CA LYS A 392 -5.85 -8.05 -1.38
C LYS A 392 -6.95 -7.54 -0.45
N SER A 393 -8.12 -7.24 -1.01
CA SER A 393 -9.27 -6.71 -0.27
C SER A 393 -9.80 -7.71 0.75
N SER A 394 -9.78 -9.01 0.40
CA SER A 394 -10.22 -10.08 1.29
C SER A 394 -9.34 -10.28 2.52
N GLN A 395 -8.11 -9.76 2.55
CA GLN A 395 -7.23 -9.88 3.72
C GLN A 395 -7.65 -8.97 4.90
N LEU A 396 -8.61 -8.05 4.71
CA LEU A 396 -9.05 -7.07 5.71
C LEU A 396 -10.15 -7.60 6.65
N HIS A 397 -9.88 -8.68 7.38
CA HIS A 397 -10.85 -9.26 8.32
C HIS A 397 -11.00 -8.43 9.62
N PHE A 398 -12.23 -8.20 10.06
CA PHE A 398 -12.55 -7.63 11.39
C PHE A 398 -13.17 -8.63 12.36
N LEU A 399 -13.82 -9.67 11.84
CA LEU A 399 -14.52 -10.70 12.62
C LEU A 399 -13.93 -12.08 12.29
N GLU A 400 -13.97 -12.98 13.26
CA GLU A 400 -13.51 -14.37 13.08
C GLU A 400 -14.37 -15.15 12.08
N GLU A 401 -15.65 -14.78 11.93
CA GLU A 401 -16.63 -15.44 11.07
C GLU A 401 -17.00 -14.61 9.83
N ASP A 402 -16.06 -13.83 9.27
CA ASP A 402 -16.29 -13.10 8.02
C ASP A 402 -16.17 -14.05 6.81
N LEU A 403 -17.16 -14.94 6.67
CA LEU A 403 -17.20 -16.02 5.67
C LEU A 403 -17.10 -15.49 4.23
N ILE A 404 -17.60 -14.28 3.97
CA ILE A 404 -17.54 -13.65 2.66
C ILE A 404 -16.07 -13.41 2.28
N LEU A 405 -15.32 -12.72 3.13
CA LEU A 405 -13.91 -12.45 2.87
C LEU A 405 -13.06 -13.72 2.91
N GLU A 406 -13.38 -14.67 3.79
CA GLU A 406 -12.66 -15.95 3.87
C GLU A 406 -12.81 -16.75 2.57
N ASN A 407 -14.03 -16.84 2.04
CA ASN A 407 -14.30 -17.49 0.76
C ASN A 407 -13.52 -16.79 -0.37
N ILE A 408 -13.60 -15.45 -0.47
CA ILE A 408 -12.87 -14.67 -1.47
C ILE A 408 -11.37 -14.94 -1.37
N SER A 409 -10.79 -14.84 -0.17
CA SER A 409 -9.37 -15.08 0.10
C SER A 409 -8.94 -16.47 -0.37
N SER A 410 -9.71 -17.50 0.00
CA SER A 410 -9.42 -18.89 -0.32
C SER A 410 -9.41 -19.19 -1.81
N TRP A 411 -10.49 -18.84 -2.53
CA TRP A 411 -10.59 -19.18 -3.95
C TRP A 411 -9.68 -18.31 -4.82
N SER A 412 -9.53 -17.02 -4.51
CA SER A 412 -8.71 -16.09 -5.28
C SER A 412 -7.22 -16.41 -5.13
N ALA A 413 -6.76 -16.74 -3.92
CA ALA A 413 -5.38 -17.18 -3.68
C ALA A 413 -5.04 -18.46 -4.46
N LYS A 414 -5.97 -19.43 -4.47
CA LYS A 414 -5.80 -20.68 -5.23
C LYS A 414 -5.68 -20.40 -6.73
N LEU A 415 -6.54 -19.52 -7.26
CA LEU A 415 -6.52 -19.18 -8.68
C LEU A 415 -5.26 -18.39 -9.08
N LEU A 416 -4.81 -17.43 -8.27
CA LEU A 416 -3.57 -16.70 -8.50
C LEU A 416 -2.36 -17.64 -8.51
N LYS A 417 -2.27 -18.58 -7.57
CA LYS A 417 -1.21 -19.62 -7.55
C LYS A 417 -1.24 -20.49 -8.81
N GLN A 418 -2.42 -20.86 -9.29
CA GLN A 418 -2.59 -21.60 -10.55
C GLN A 418 -2.12 -20.79 -11.76
N GLN A 419 -2.50 -19.50 -11.85
CA GLN A 419 -2.08 -18.61 -12.93
C GLN A 419 -0.57 -18.36 -12.93
N LEU A 420 0.06 -18.24 -11.76
CA LEU A 420 1.52 -18.18 -11.62
C LEU A 420 2.18 -19.45 -12.18
N SER A 421 1.72 -20.63 -11.73
CA SER A 421 2.31 -21.91 -12.16
C SER A 421 2.16 -22.22 -13.65
N SER A 422 1.17 -21.61 -14.31
CA SER A 422 0.87 -21.80 -15.73
C SER A 422 1.38 -20.68 -16.64
N ASN A 423 2.19 -19.73 -16.10
CA ASN A 423 2.70 -18.56 -16.82
C ASN A 423 1.59 -17.74 -17.51
N LYS A 424 0.39 -17.73 -16.92
CA LYS A 424 -0.76 -16.96 -17.41
C LYS A 424 -0.75 -15.50 -16.95
N ILE A 425 0.13 -15.13 -16.02
CA ILE A 425 0.21 -13.77 -15.49
C ILE A 425 1.17 -12.94 -16.36
N MET A 426 0.77 -11.72 -16.67
CA MET A 426 1.63 -10.77 -17.38
C MET A 426 2.92 -10.53 -16.60
N LYS A 427 4.08 -10.57 -17.28
CA LYS A 427 5.41 -10.48 -16.63
C LYS A 427 5.58 -9.28 -15.71
N SER A 428 5.00 -8.13 -16.06
CA SER A 428 5.04 -6.91 -15.24
C SER A 428 4.24 -7.02 -13.95
N LEU A 429 3.21 -7.87 -13.90
CA LEU A 429 2.35 -8.08 -12.73
C LEU A 429 2.81 -9.25 -11.85
N MET A 430 3.64 -10.17 -12.37
CA MET A 430 4.11 -11.33 -11.61
C MET A 430 4.75 -10.95 -10.26
N PRO A 431 5.64 -9.94 -10.16
CA PRO A 431 6.24 -9.58 -8.89
C PRO A 431 5.21 -9.12 -7.85
N GLU A 432 4.16 -8.41 -8.29
CA GLU A 432 3.10 -7.91 -7.41
C GLU A 432 2.22 -9.06 -6.89
N VAL A 433 1.92 -10.05 -7.75
CA VAL A 433 1.13 -11.23 -7.36
C VAL A 433 1.91 -12.14 -6.43
N GLU A 434 3.18 -12.42 -6.74
CA GLU A 434 4.07 -13.20 -5.88
C GLU A 434 4.21 -12.55 -4.51
N TYR A 435 4.39 -11.22 -4.47
CA TYR A 435 4.48 -10.46 -3.24
C TYR A 435 3.19 -10.58 -2.42
N ALA A 436 2.03 -10.30 -3.01
CA ALA A 436 0.75 -10.37 -2.30
C ALA A 436 0.47 -11.77 -1.73
N LEU A 437 0.76 -12.84 -2.49
CA LEU A 437 0.53 -14.22 -2.03
C LEU A 437 1.52 -14.69 -0.95
N LYS A 438 2.73 -14.11 -0.93
CA LYS A 438 3.77 -14.44 0.03
C LYS A 438 3.59 -13.68 1.34
N TYR A 439 3.14 -12.43 1.25
CA TYR A 439 3.14 -11.47 2.35
C TYR A 439 1.72 -11.01 2.69
N PRO A 440 1.18 -11.40 3.87
CA PRO A 440 -0.06 -10.80 4.38
C PRO A 440 0.08 -9.28 4.50
N LEU A 441 -1.04 -8.55 4.43
CA LEU A 441 -1.08 -7.07 4.46
C LEU A 441 -0.30 -6.48 5.66
N TYR A 442 -0.32 -7.16 6.81
CA TYR A 442 0.36 -6.73 8.04
C TYR A 442 1.88 -7.03 8.06
N SER A 443 2.46 -7.55 6.99
CA SER A 443 3.88 -7.89 6.91
C SER A 443 4.70 -6.99 5.99
N THR A 444 4.08 -5.96 5.42
CA THR A 444 4.72 -5.04 4.49
C THR A 444 5.53 -3.96 5.22
N VAL A 445 6.58 -3.43 4.58
CA VAL A 445 7.33 -2.27 5.08
C VAL A 445 7.12 -1.14 4.09
N ASP A 446 6.29 -0.17 4.46
CA ASP A 446 5.78 0.87 3.55
C ASP A 446 6.92 1.60 2.83
N ALA A 447 8.02 1.92 3.53
CA ALA A 447 9.20 2.55 2.92
C ALA A 447 9.84 1.71 1.80
N LEU A 448 9.88 0.38 1.94
CA LEU A 448 10.39 -0.54 0.92
C LEU A 448 9.40 -0.72 -0.23
N GLU A 449 8.09 -0.72 0.07
CA GLU A 449 7.06 -0.74 -0.96
C GLU A 449 7.09 0.53 -1.79
N HIS A 450 7.16 1.71 -1.16
CA HIS A 450 7.30 3.00 -1.84
C HIS A 450 8.51 2.99 -2.76
N ARG A 451 9.67 2.57 -2.25
CA ARG A 451 10.89 2.41 -3.07
C ARG A 451 10.65 1.51 -4.27
N GLY A 452 10.14 0.29 -4.04
CA GLY A 452 9.91 -0.68 -5.11
C GLY A 452 8.90 -0.21 -6.15
N ASN A 453 7.86 0.52 -5.73
CA ASN A 453 6.88 1.12 -6.62
C ASN A 453 7.48 2.26 -7.43
N ILE A 454 8.28 3.14 -6.82
CA ILE A 454 8.98 4.23 -7.51
C ILE A 454 9.95 3.67 -8.57
N GLU A 455 10.78 2.69 -8.21
CA GLU A 455 11.78 2.10 -9.12
C GLU A 455 11.14 1.34 -10.29
N ARG A 456 9.92 0.82 -10.12
CA ARG A 456 9.17 0.05 -11.14
C ARG A 456 8.08 0.89 -11.80
N PHE A 457 7.93 2.15 -11.44
CA PHE A 457 6.81 2.96 -11.88
C PHE A 457 6.87 3.16 -13.39
N ASN A 458 5.89 2.58 -14.08
CA ASN A 458 5.80 2.72 -15.53
C ASN A 458 4.93 3.94 -15.86
N VAL A 459 5.57 5.01 -16.34
CA VAL A 459 4.88 6.15 -16.95
C VAL A 459 4.07 5.61 -18.13
N ASN A 460 2.74 5.83 -18.15
CA ASN A 460 1.75 5.23 -19.07
C ASN A 460 1.16 3.86 -18.65
N GLY A 461 1.20 3.50 -17.36
CA GLY A 461 0.78 2.19 -16.84
C GLY A 461 -0.74 1.91 -16.78
N PHE A 462 -1.58 2.92 -16.93
CA PHE A 462 -3.04 2.78 -16.86
C PHE A 462 -3.62 2.38 -18.23
N GLN A 463 -3.73 1.08 -18.45
CA GLN A 463 -4.42 0.49 -19.61
C GLN A 463 -5.75 -0.13 -19.18
N ARG A 464 -6.84 0.33 -19.81
CA ARG A 464 -8.16 -0.31 -19.75
C ARG A 464 -8.30 -1.34 -20.90
N PRO A 465 -9.17 -2.35 -20.78
CA PRO A 465 -9.31 -3.42 -21.76
C PRO A 465 -9.61 -2.96 -23.20
N LYS A 466 -10.47 -1.94 -23.38
CA LYS A 466 -11.03 -1.57 -24.70
C LYS A 466 -10.28 -0.49 -25.49
N SER A 467 -9.39 0.26 -24.83
CA SER A 467 -8.58 1.29 -25.48
C SER A 467 -7.20 1.30 -24.84
N GLY A 468 -6.17 1.29 -25.69
CA GLY A 468 -4.77 1.15 -25.28
C GLY A 468 -4.22 2.28 -24.41
N TYR A 469 -5.01 3.31 -24.08
CA TYR A 469 -4.53 4.43 -23.29
C TYR A 469 -5.64 5.07 -22.43
N CYS A 470 -5.46 5.00 -21.11
CA CYS A 470 -6.10 5.90 -20.15
C CYS A 470 -5.00 6.42 -19.22
N GLY A 471 -3.97 7.05 -19.79
CA GLY A 471 -2.90 7.63 -18.97
C GLY A 471 -3.50 8.66 -18.01
N SER A 472 -3.19 8.54 -16.72
CA SER A 472 -3.40 9.67 -15.82
C SER A 472 -2.44 10.75 -16.30
N GLY A 473 -2.95 11.94 -16.64
CA GLY A 473 -2.14 13.00 -17.24
C GLY A 473 -0.99 13.51 -16.37
N ALA A 474 -0.84 12.97 -15.15
CA ALA A 474 0.12 13.38 -14.14
C ALA A 474 1.14 12.29 -13.75
N ASP A 475 1.26 11.18 -14.50
CA ASP A 475 2.16 10.05 -14.15
C ASP A 475 3.62 10.52 -13.93
N LYS A 476 4.12 11.45 -14.77
CA LYS A 476 5.50 11.95 -14.66
C LYS A 476 5.68 12.85 -13.45
N GLU A 477 4.67 13.67 -13.15
CA GLU A 477 4.61 14.58 -12.01
C GLU A 477 4.54 13.79 -10.71
N ILE A 478 3.74 12.73 -10.65
CA ILE A 478 3.67 11.78 -9.53
C ILE A 478 5.05 11.16 -9.27
N LEU A 479 5.71 10.65 -10.32
CA LEU A 479 7.04 10.05 -10.18
C LEU A 479 8.07 11.07 -9.67
N ALA A 480 8.07 12.29 -10.21
CA ALA A 480 8.99 13.34 -9.79
C ALA A 480 8.79 13.73 -8.31
N LEU A 481 7.54 13.90 -7.87
CA LEU A 481 7.21 14.16 -6.47
C LEU A 481 7.63 13.02 -5.55
N ALA A 482 7.42 11.77 -5.97
CA ALA A 482 7.78 10.59 -5.18
C ALA A 482 9.30 10.44 -5.00
N VAL A 483 10.06 10.67 -6.06
CA VAL A 483 11.54 10.67 -6.01
C VAL A 483 12.05 11.77 -5.08
N ASP A 484 11.51 12.99 -5.19
CA ASP A 484 11.90 14.11 -4.34
C ASP A 484 11.60 13.84 -2.86
N LYS A 485 10.36 13.42 -2.54
CA LYS A 485 9.96 13.09 -1.18
C LYS A 485 10.78 11.93 -0.59
N PHE A 486 11.09 10.91 -1.39
CA PHE A 486 11.93 9.79 -0.96
C PHE A 486 13.35 10.26 -0.59
N HIS A 487 13.98 11.07 -1.44
CA HIS A 487 15.32 11.61 -1.15
C HIS A 487 15.33 12.53 0.07
N TYR A 488 14.31 13.39 0.23
CA TYR A 488 14.16 14.23 1.41
C TYR A 488 14.07 13.37 2.68
N ASN A 489 13.15 12.40 2.70
CA ASN A 489 12.96 11.49 3.82
C ASN A 489 14.26 10.71 4.14
N GLN A 490 14.92 10.16 3.13
CA GLN A 490 16.16 9.43 3.28
C GLN A 490 17.27 10.30 3.90
N SER A 491 17.39 11.57 3.49
CA SER A 491 18.38 12.49 4.06
C SER A 491 18.17 12.74 5.56
N VAL A 492 16.90 12.82 6.00
CA VAL A 492 16.52 12.93 7.41
C VAL A 492 16.91 11.67 8.16
N TYR A 493 16.61 10.49 7.62
CA TYR A 493 16.97 9.21 8.26
C TYR A 493 18.49 9.04 8.42
N GLN A 494 19.28 9.47 7.44
CA GLN A 494 20.74 9.45 7.54
C GLN A 494 21.25 10.40 8.63
N GLN A 495 20.58 11.52 8.86
CA GLN A 495 20.91 12.43 9.94
C GLN A 495 20.54 11.85 11.31
N GLU A 496 19.38 11.21 11.42
CA GLU A 496 18.93 10.49 12.61
C GLU A 496 19.91 9.35 12.95
N LEU A 497 20.37 8.60 11.96
CA LEU A 497 21.36 7.53 12.16
C LEU A 497 22.66 8.07 12.77
N ARG A 498 23.21 9.17 12.22
CA ARG A 498 24.42 9.82 12.78
C ARG A 498 24.20 10.33 14.20
N TYR A 499 23.01 10.82 14.50
CA TYR A 499 22.64 11.23 15.85
C TYR A 499 22.62 10.04 16.81
N LEU A 500 22.01 8.92 16.41
CA LEU A 500 21.95 7.68 17.20
C LEU A 500 23.35 7.11 17.46
N GLU A 501 24.23 7.10 16.46
CA GLU A 501 25.63 6.68 16.62
C GLU A 501 26.40 7.57 17.59
N SER A 502 26.17 8.89 17.53
CA SER A 502 26.78 9.84 18.46
C SER A 502 26.25 9.65 19.89
N TRP A 503 24.96 9.37 20.03
CA TRP A 503 24.30 9.07 21.32
C TRP A 503 24.81 7.76 21.93
N VAL A 504 25.03 6.72 21.12
CA VAL A 504 25.68 5.46 21.56
C VAL A 504 27.04 5.73 22.19
N ALA A 505 27.86 6.55 21.52
CA ALA A 505 29.19 6.92 22.01
C ALA A 505 29.13 7.84 23.25
N GLU A 506 28.11 8.71 23.36
CA GLU A 506 27.90 9.59 24.52
C GLU A 506 27.74 8.79 25.81
N PHE A 507 26.94 7.71 25.76
CA PHE A 507 26.64 6.87 26.92
C PHE A 507 27.59 5.68 27.07
N GLY A 508 28.56 5.49 26.17
CA GLY A 508 29.51 4.37 26.24
C GLY A 508 28.84 3.00 26.08
N LEU A 509 27.76 2.93 25.31
CA LEU A 509 27.00 1.67 25.15
C LEU A 509 27.83 0.58 24.45
N ASP A 510 28.80 0.97 23.63
CA ASP A 510 29.77 0.11 22.94
C ASP A 510 30.87 -0.47 23.87
N GLU A 511 30.98 0.06 25.09
CA GLU A 511 31.85 -0.48 26.13
C GLU A 511 31.28 -1.77 26.75
N LEU A 512 29.95 -1.94 26.74
CA LEU A 512 29.24 -3.09 27.28
C LEU A 512 29.40 -4.31 26.34
N LYS A 513 30.36 -5.19 26.63
CA LYS A 513 30.71 -6.32 25.75
C LYS A 513 29.65 -7.41 25.61
N PHE A 514 28.68 -7.46 26.52
CA PHE A 514 27.54 -8.37 26.41
C PHE A 514 26.42 -7.82 25.51
N ALA A 515 26.35 -6.49 25.32
CA ALA A 515 25.20 -5.84 24.73
C ALA A 515 25.29 -5.75 23.20
N ARG A 516 24.20 -6.05 22.52
CA ARG A 516 24.03 -5.79 21.09
C ARG A 516 23.66 -4.33 20.85
N VAL A 517 24.58 -3.57 20.25
CA VAL A 517 24.36 -2.17 19.85
C VAL A 517 24.15 -2.09 18.34
N ILE A 518 22.92 -1.81 17.90
CA ILE A 518 22.46 -1.98 16.50
C ILE A 518 21.69 -0.75 15.97
N PRO A 519 22.32 0.44 15.89
CA PRO A 519 21.62 1.70 15.59
C PRO A 519 20.89 1.70 14.25
N LEU A 520 21.48 1.09 13.21
CA LEU A 520 20.87 1.02 11.88
C LEU A 520 19.57 0.19 11.88
N GLN A 521 19.57 -0.97 12.54
CA GLN A 521 18.41 -1.84 12.65
C GLN A 521 17.34 -1.23 13.55
N SER A 522 17.73 -0.60 14.67
CA SER A 522 16.78 0.10 15.55
C SER A 522 16.13 1.31 14.88
N LEU A 523 16.83 1.97 13.95
CA LEU A 523 16.23 3.00 13.10
C LEU A 523 15.24 2.40 12.09
N LEU A 524 15.58 1.29 11.44
CA LEU A 524 14.64 0.57 10.58
C LEU A 524 13.37 0.18 11.35
N SER A 525 13.49 -0.33 12.58
CA SER A 525 12.35 -0.67 13.43
C SER A 525 11.43 0.53 13.69
N ALA A 526 12.00 1.72 13.87
CA ALA A 526 11.22 2.94 14.05
C ALA A 526 10.56 3.42 12.75
N LEU A 527 11.21 3.22 11.60
CA LEU A 527 10.71 3.65 10.29
C LEU A 527 9.46 2.90 9.83
N VAL A 528 9.25 1.66 10.30
CA VAL A 528 8.06 0.87 9.96
C VAL A 528 6.77 1.54 10.47
N PRO A 529 6.62 1.90 11.77
CA PRO A 529 5.46 2.63 12.26
C PRO A 529 5.50 4.14 12.06
N LEU A 530 6.69 4.75 11.89
CA LEU A 530 6.88 6.20 11.92
C LEU A 530 7.59 6.70 10.65
N PHE A 531 7.09 6.32 9.48
CA PHE A 531 7.68 6.69 8.20
C PHE A 531 7.78 8.22 7.94
N PRO A 532 6.76 9.06 8.16
CA PRO A 532 6.81 10.47 7.77
C PRO A 532 7.98 11.25 8.40
N ALA A 533 8.81 11.93 7.61
CA ALA A 533 10.03 12.60 8.07
C ALA A 533 9.80 13.58 9.23
N GLU A 534 8.60 14.16 9.31
CA GLU A 534 8.16 15.11 10.34
C GLU A 534 8.14 14.48 11.75
N LEU A 535 8.05 13.14 11.86
CA LEU A 535 8.02 12.39 13.12
C LEU A 535 9.41 12.03 13.67
N SER A 536 10.42 12.87 13.41
CA SER A 536 11.82 12.61 13.77
C SER A 536 12.04 12.37 15.27
N ASP A 537 11.43 13.19 16.13
CA ASP A 537 11.56 13.03 17.58
C ASP A 537 10.97 11.70 18.08
N ALA A 538 9.82 11.29 17.53
CA ALA A 538 9.20 9.99 17.83
C ALA A 538 10.10 8.84 17.37
N ARG A 539 10.66 8.91 16.14
CA ARG A 539 11.59 7.88 15.64
C ARG A 539 12.84 7.76 16.47
N ILE A 540 13.47 8.87 16.84
CA ILE A 540 14.66 8.86 17.68
C ILE A 540 14.35 8.22 19.03
N ALA A 541 13.25 8.60 19.68
CA ALA A 541 12.83 8.02 20.95
C ALA A 541 12.56 6.51 20.83
N PHE A 542 11.87 6.09 19.77
CA PHE A 542 11.63 4.68 19.46
C PHE A 542 12.94 3.91 19.32
N SER A 543 13.85 4.36 18.45
CA SER A 543 15.13 3.69 18.19
C SER A 543 16.04 3.63 19.42
N GLN A 544 16.10 4.71 20.20
CA GLN A 544 16.84 4.73 21.46
C GLN A 544 16.29 3.69 22.43
N ASN A 545 14.97 3.67 22.65
CA ASN A 545 14.37 2.69 23.55
C ASN A 545 14.52 1.27 23.02
N CYS A 546 14.39 1.01 21.72
CA CYS A 546 14.67 -0.31 21.15
C CYS A 546 16.09 -0.78 21.51
N MET A 547 17.11 0.06 21.33
CA MET A 547 18.49 -0.31 21.69
C MET A 547 18.64 -0.55 23.20
N LEU A 548 18.08 0.33 24.03
CA LEU A 548 18.16 0.21 25.48
C LEU A 548 17.45 -1.06 25.99
N THR A 549 16.26 -1.38 25.46
CA THR A 549 15.54 -2.59 25.85
C THR A 549 16.24 -3.85 25.38
N THR A 550 16.82 -3.87 24.17
CA THR A 550 17.64 -5.01 23.70
C THR A 550 18.90 -5.20 24.54
N MET A 551 19.53 -4.11 24.99
CA MET A 551 20.66 -4.19 25.91
C MET A 551 20.25 -4.75 27.27
N VAL A 552 19.09 -4.36 27.79
CA VAL A 552 18.57 -4.86 29.06
C VAL A 552 18.18 -6.34 28.93
N ASP A 553 17.58 -6.74 27.82
CA ASP A 553 17.32 -8.14 27.44
C ASP A 553 18.63 -8.97 27.49
N ASP A 554 19.67 -8.53 26.77
CA ASP A 554 20.99 -9.18 26.77
C ASP A 554 21.60 -9.30 28.18
N PHE A 555 21.36 -8.30 29.03
CA PHE A 555 21.82 -8.29 30.41
C PHE A 555 21.11 -9.35 31.26
N PHE A 556 19.79 -9.51 31.14
CA PHE A 556 19.04 -10.54 31.85
C PHE A 556 19.24 -11.95 31.27
N ASP A 557 19.53 -12.07 29.97
CA ASP A 557 19.76 -13.33 29.25
C ASP A 557 21.19 -13.92 29.40
N GLY A 558 21.95 -13.41 30.36
CA GLY A 558 23.27 -13.94 30.74
C GLY A 558 24.42 -12.95 30.64
N GLY A 559 24.16 -11.70 30.27
CA GLY A 559 25.16 -10.62 30.30
C GLY A 559 25.49 -10.11 31.71
N GLY A 560 24.53 -10.15 32.62
CA GLY A 560 24.66 -9.72 34.02
C GLY A 560 24.71 -10.87 35.02
N SER A 561 25.26 -10.60 36.20
CA SER A 561 25.15 -11.49 37.37
C SER A 561 23.83 -11.26 38.13
N MET A 562 23.39 -12.22 38.94
CA MET A 562 22.18 -12.07 39.77
C MET A 562 22.25 -10.86 40.72
N GLU A 563 23.43 -10.56 41.26
CA GLU A 563 23.64 -9.35 42.09
C GLU A 563 23.41 -8.08 41.27
N GLU A 564 23.98 -8.00 40.07
CA GLU A 564 23.79 -6.86 39.17
C GLU A 564 22.33 -6.72 38.71
N MET A 565 21.65 -7.84 38.42
CA MET A 565 20.22 -7.85 38.06
C MET A 565 19.34 -7.30 39.19
N VAL A 566 19.56 -7.76 40.43
CA VAL A 566 18.80 -7.27 41.60
C VAL A 566 19.06 -5.79 41.85
N ASN A 567 20.32 -5.35 41.77
CA ASN A 567 20.67 -3.93 41.92
C ASN A 567 20.03 -3.07 40.82
N PHE A 568 20.05 -3.53 39.57
CA PHE A 568 19.45 -2.82 38.45
C PHE A 568 17.93 -2.68 38.59
N VAL A 569 17.22 -3.75 39.00
CA VAL A 569 15.77 -3.66 39.27
C VAL A 569 15.48 -2.67 40.39
N ALA A 570 16.27 -2.69 41.49
CA ALA A 570 16.09 -1.75 42.59
C ALA A 570 16.30 -0.29 42.17
N LEU A 571 17.27 -0.01 41.29
CA LEU A 571 17.51 1.32 40.74
C LEU A 571 16.33 1.83 39.90
N ILE A 572 15.72 0.97 39.08
CA ILE A 572 14.56 1.32 38.25
C ILE A 572 13.28 1.47 39.09
N ASP A 573 13.12 0.64 40.13
CA ASP A 573 12.01 0.74 41.09
C ASP A 573 12.06 2.06 41.89
N GLU A 574 13.25 2.43 42.36
CA GLU A 574 13.52 3.70 43.06
C GLU A 574 13.96 4.79 42.08
N TRP A 575 13.24 4.97 40.97
CA TRP A 575 13.63 5.85 39.85
C TRP A 575 14.09 7.26 40.28
N ASP A 576 13.36 7.91 41.19
CA ASP A 576 13.70 9.24 41.70
C ASP A 576 14.71 9.22 42.87
N ASN A 577 14.80 8.11 43.59
CA ASN A 577 15.66 7.92 44.78
C ASN A 577 16.88 7.02 44.49
N HIS A 578 17.20 6.76 43.22
CA HIS A 578 18.24 5.81 42.81
C HIS A 578 19.63 6.11 43.41
N GLY A 579 19.90 7.37 43.76
CA GLY A 579 21.11 7.79 44.45
C GLY A 579 21.30 7.17 45.84
N GLU A 580 20.23 6.69 46.49
CA GLU A 580 20.29 5.98 47.78
C GLU A 580 20.66 4.50 47.63
N ILE A 581 20.41 3.92 46.45
CA ILE A 581 20.69 2.51 46.14
C ILE A 581 22.17 2.32 45.76
N GLY A 582 22.69 3.20 44.90
CA GLY A 582 24.05 3.10 44.35
C GLY A 582 24.21 2.00 43.30
N PHE A 583 25.31 2.06 42.55
CA PHE A 583 25.63 1.12 41.48
C PHE A 583 26.59 0.03 41.98
N CYS A 584 26.23 -1.24 41.77
CA CYS A 584 27.11 -2.37 42.14
C CYS A 584 28.23 -2.63 41.12
N SER A 585 28.10 -2.16 39.87
CA SER A 585 29.12 -2.29 38.83
C SER A 585 29.06 -1.14 37.83
N ASN A 586 30.17 -0.94 37.11
CA ASN A 586 30.26 0.05 36.03
C ASN A 586 29.28 -0.26 34.89
N ASN A 587 28.99 -1.54 34.64
CA ASN A 587 28.01 -1.94 33.61
C ASN A 587 26.61 -1.47 33.99
N VAL A 588 26.20 -1.70 35.25
CA VAL A 588 24.90 -1.26 35.78
C VAL A 588 24.80 0.27 35.80
N GLU A 589 25.89 0.97 36.16
CA GLU A 589 25.95 2.44 36.12
C GLU A 589 25.74 2.97 34.70
N ILE A 590 26.43 2.42 33.71
CA ILE A 590 26.28 2.81 32.30
C ILE A 590 24.83 2.60 31.84
N MET A 591 24.28 1.40 32.04
CA MET A 591 22.92 1.05 31.62
C MET A 591 21.87 1.96 32.26
N PHE A 592 21.91 2.12 33.59
CA PHE A 592 20.94 2.95 34.30
C PHE A 592 21.03 4.41 33.87
N ASN A 593 22.25 4.97 33.77
CA ASN A 593 22.43 6.34 33.33
C ASN A 593 21.94 6.57 31.90
N ALA A 594 22.14 5.60 31.00
CA ALA A 594 21.64 5.67 29.64
C ALA A 594 20.10 5.71 29.60
N ILE A 595 19.44 4.82 30.35
CA ILE A 595 17.98 4.77 30.45
C ILE A 595 17.43 6.03 31.08
N TYR A 596 17.86 6.36 32.30
CA TYR A 596 17.34 7.48 33.09
C TYR A 596 17.47 8.81 32.33
N ASN A 597 18.66 9.11 31.81
CA ASN A 597 18.89 10.39 31.12
C ASN A 597 18.19 10.45 29.76
N THR A 598 18.13 9.34 29.01
CA THR A 598 17.42 9.30 27.71
C THR A 598 15.92 9.47 27.91
N THR A 599 15.33 8.73 28.86
CA THR A 599 13.92 8.88 29.24
C THR A 599 13.62 10.31 29.68
N LYS A 600 14.48 10.93 30.50
CA LYS A 600 14.30 12.32 30.94
C LYS A 600 14.34 13.32 29.79
N ARG A 601 15.28 13.18 28.85
CA ARG A 601 15.37 14.04 27.65
C ARG A 601 14.11 13.94 26.80
N ASN A 602 13.65 12.72 26.53
CA ASN A 602 12.48 12.49 25.68
C ASN A 602 11.17 12.86 26.37
N CYS A 603 11.02 12.59 27.67
CA CYS A 603 9.85 13.02 28.45
C CYS A 603 9.74 14.55 28.53
N ALA A 604 10.88 15.28 28.56
CA ALA A 604 10.85 16.74 28.50
C ALA A 604 10.31 17.25 27.16
N LYS A 605 10.68 16.61 26.03
CA LYS A 605 10.09 16.92 24.71
C LYS A 605 8.61 16.56 24.67
N ALA A 606 8.25 15.36 25.11
CA ALA A 606 6.88 14.90 25.17
C ALA A 606 6.00 15.83 26.01
N ALA A 607 6.50 16.35 27.14
CA ALA A 607 5.75 17.28 27.98
C ALA A 607 5.38 18.60 27.28
N LEU A 608 6.18 19.02 26.29
CA LEU A 608 5.86 20.20 25.46
C LEU A 608 4.72 19.92 24.47
N VAL A 609 4.65 18.69 23.94
CA VAL A 609 3.57 18.27 23.03
C VAL A 609 2.28 17.98 23.80
N GLN A 610 2.40 17.32 24.95
CA GLN A 610 1.29 16.79 25.72
C GLN A 610 0.76 17.75 26.80
N ASN A 611 1.38 18.91 26.97
CA ASN A 611 1.04 19.90 28.01
C ASN A 611 1.00 19.35 29.45
N ARG A 612 1.70 18.24 29.71
CA ARG A 612 1.75 17.56 31.01
C ARG A 612 3.00 16.69 31.15
N CYS A 613 3.40 16.40 32.38
CA CYS A 613 4.45 15.44 32.62
C CYS A 613 3.97 14.02 32.26
N VAL A 614 4.81 13.26 31.54
CA VAL A 614 4.56 11.86 31.18
C VAL A 614 5.56 10.89 31.84
N MET A 615 6.49 11.40 32.66
CA MET A 615 7.59 10.64 33.25
C MET A 615 7.08 9.43 34.04
N ASP A 616 6.10 9.63 34.92
CA ASP A 616 5.60 8.57 35.82
C ASP A 616 5.08 7.37 35.05
N HIS A 617 4.38 7.61 33.93
CA HIS A 617 3.91 6.54 33.07
C HIS A 617 5.08 5.78 32.43
N ILE A 618 6.07 6.48 31.88
CA ILE A 618 7.22 5.84 31.21
C ILE A 618 8.11 5.09 32.21
N ALA A 619 8.40 5.68 33.37
CA ALA A 619 9.13 5.01 34.44
C ALA A 619 8.39 3.73 34.89
N LYS A 620 7.06 3.78 34.99
CA LYS A 620 6.25 2.59 35.31
C LYS A 620 6.39 1.49 34.27
N GLN A 621 6.46 1.84 32.98
CA GLN A 621 6.66 0.84 31.91
C GLN A 621 8.04 0.18 32.00
N TRP A 622 9.10 0.93 32.33
CA TRP A 622 10.42 0.36 32.62
C TRP A 622 10.39 -0.60 33.80
N GLN A 623 9.75 -0.22 34.91
CA GLN A 623 9.60 -1.08 36.09
C GLN A 623 8.90 -2.39 35.77
N VAL A 624 7.80 -2.33 35.02
CA VAL A 624 7.03 -3.50 34.61
C VAL A 624 7.89 -4.44 33.76
N MET A 625 8.64 -3.91 32.79
CA MET A 625 9.52 -4.69 31.92
C MET A 625 10.68 -5.36 32.69
N VAL A 626 11.44 -4.61 33.50
CA VAL A 626 12.63 -5.18 34.17
C VAL A 626 12.26 -6.22 35.23
N ARG A 627 11.10 -6.07 35.88
CA ARG A 627 10.58 -7.10 36.80
C ARG A 627 10.18 -8.37 36.06
N ALA A 628 9.58 -8.23 34.87
CA ALA A 628 9.22 -9.37 34.04
C ALA A 628 10.47 -10.10 33.52
N MET A 629 11.45 -9.38 32.97
CA MET A 629 12.72 -9.97 32.54
C MET A 629 13.49 -10.65 33.68
N LYS A 630 13.51 -10.04 34.87
CA LYS A 630 14.05 -10.70 36.08
C LYS A 630 13.33 -12.02 36.39
N THR A 631 12.00 -12.04 36.24
CA THR A 631 11.19 -13.24 36.48
C THR A 631 11.49 -14.33 35.44
N GLU A 632 11.67 -13.98 34.17
CA GLU A 632 12.12 -14.92 33.13
C GLU A 632 13.51 -15.48 33.42
N ALA A 633 14.45 -14.63 33.85
CA ALA A 633 15.78 -15.06 34.26
C ALA A 633 15.73 -16.05 35.45
N GLU A 634 14.86 -15.80 36.42
CA GLU A 634 14.61 -16.73 37.54
C GLU A 634 13.98 -18.05 37.07
N TRP A 635 13.03 -18.00 36.13
CA TRP A 635 12.45 -19.19 35.52
C TRP A 635 13.49 -20.01 34.77
N ALA A 636 14.32 -19.37 33.94
CA ALA A 636 15.40 -20.03 33.21
C ALA A 636 16.42 -20.67 34.16
N ALA A 637 16.85 -19.94 35.21
CA ALA A 637 17.81 -20.43 36.19
C ALA A 637 17.29 -21.64 36.99
N SER A 638 15.99 -21.63 37.33
CA SER A 638 15.33 -22.71 38.07
C SER A 638 14.76 -23.82 37.18
N ARG A 639 14.82 -23.65 35.85
CA ARG A 639 14.12 -24.48 34.85
C ARG A 639 12.63 -24.62 35.15
N HIS A 640 12.04 -23.56 35.68
CA HIS A 640 10.61 -23.49 35.94
C HIS A 640 9.88 -23.21 34.62
N ILE A 641 8.96 -24.10 34.26
CA ILE A 641 8.03 -23.88 33.16
C ILE A 641 6.67 -23.49 33.76
N PRO A 642 6.10 -22.32 33.41
CA PRO A 642 4.77 -21.91 33.85
C PRO A 642 3.71 -22.98 33.59
N ALA A 643 2.63 -23.00 34.37
CA ALA A 643 1.60 -24.03 34.26
C ALA A 643 0.59 -23.75 33.14
N THR A 644 0.38 -22.47 32.80
CA THR A 644 -0.66 -22.02 31.86
C THR A 644 -0.14 -20.92 30.94
N MET A 645 -0.80 -20.77 29.77
CA MET A 645 -0.46 -19.69 28.84
C MET A 645 -0.72 -18.31 29.46
N GLU A 646 -1.73 -18.18 30.32
CA GLU A 646 -2.03 -16.93 31.02
C GLU A 646 -0.90 -16.52 31.97
N GLU A 647 -0.37 -17.46 32.76
CA GLU A 647 0.78 -17.23 33.63
C GLU A 647 2.03 -16.84 32.82
N TYR A 648 2.32 -17.58 31.74
CA TYR A 648 3.43 -17.26 30.85
C TYR A 648 3.28 -15.86 30.24
N MET A 649 2.14 -15.56 29.62
CA MET A 649 1.91 -14.28 28.93
C MET A 649 1.88 -13.08 29.89
N SER A 650 1.48 -13.27 31.15
CA SER A 650 1.53 -12.20 32.16
C SER A 650 2.94 -11.65 32.41
N VAL A 651 3.98 -12.45 32.11
CA VAL A 651 5.39 -12.07 32.17
C VAL A 651 5.94 -11.83 30.76
N GLY A 652 5.64 -12.72 29.81
CA GLY A 652 6.14 -12.69 28.43
C GLY A 652 5.71 -11.47 27.64
N GLU A 653 4.51 -10.94 27.87
CA GLU A 653 4.04 -9.71 27.20
C GLU A 653 4.86 -8.47 27.64
N PRO A 654 4.97 -8.15 28.95
CA PRO A 654 5.88 -7.12 29.44
C PRO A 654 7.36 -7.32 29.06
N SER A 655 7.88 -8.55 29.11
CA SER A 655 9.30 -8.82 28.83
C SER A 655 9.67 -8.59 27.37
N PHE A 656 8.71 -8.68 26.43
CA PHE A 656 8.92 -8.33 25.02
C PHE A 656 9.20 -6.83 24.79
N ALA A 657 9.08 -5.99 25.83
CA ALA A 657 9.64 -4.64 25.90
C ALA A 657 8.96 -3.52 25.09
N LEU A 658 7.74 -3.73 24.57
CA LEU A 658 7.02 -2.64 23.89
C LEU A 658 6.57 -1.52 24.86
N GLY A 659 6.45 -1.81 26.16
CA GLY A 659 6.02 -0.87 27.19
C GLY A 659 6.88 0.40 27.25
N PRO A 660 8.21 0.33 27.29
CA PRO A 660 9.06 1.52 27.22
C PRO A 660 9.14 2.19 25.83
N ILE A 661 8.94 1.42 24.75
CA ILE A 661 9.16 1.87 23.38
C ILE A 661 7.95 2.68 22.84
N VAL A 662 6.77 2.07 22.87
CA VAL A 662 5.59 2.58 22.16
C VAL A 662 4.99 3.82 22.83
N PRO A 663 4.69 3.82 24.14
CA PRO A 663 4.09 4.96 24.81
C PRO A 663 4.92 6.24 24.71
N LEU A 664 6.25 6.15 24.82
CA LEU A 664 7.10 7.34 24.71
C LEU A 664 7.04 7.95 23.30
N SER A 665 7.01 7.08 22.28
CA SER A 665 6.88 7.50 20.88
C SER A 665 5.49 8.07 20.59
N ALA A 666 4.44 7.50 21.19
CA ALA A 666 3.06 7.98 21.07
C ALA A 666 2.90 9.43 21.56
N TYR A 667 3.56 9.79 22.66
CA TYR A 667 3.56 11.17 23.16
C TYR A 667 4.29 12.19 22.26
N LEU A 668 5.01 11.73 21.25
CA LEU A 668 5.81 12.54 20.33
C LEU A 668 5.23 12.58 18.91
N LEU A 669 4.00 12.10 18.69
CA LEU A 669 3.33 12.12 17.38
C LEU A 669 2.84 13.51 16.95
N GLY A 670 2.86 14.49 17.85
CA GLY A 670 2.43 15.87 17.59
C GLY A 670 0.99 16.17 18.01
N GLU A 671 0.11 15.17 18.03
CA GLU A 671 -1.23 15.27 18.61
C GLU A 671 -1.21 15.02 20.12
N GLU A 672 -2.13 15.67 20.85
CA GLU A 672 -2.30 15.44 22.28
C GLU A 672 -2.95 14.07 22.52
N LEU A 673 -2.34 13.27 23.38
CA LEU A 673 -2.84 11.98 23.85
C LEU A 673 -3.42 12.17 25.27
N PRO A 674 -4.76 12.22 25.40
CA PRO A 674 -5.42 12.48 26.67
C PRO A 674 -5.01 11.47 27.74
N GLU A 675 -4.88 11.92 28.98
CA GLU A 675 -4.50 11.03 30.09
C GLU A 675 -5.55 9.94 30.35
N GLU A 676 -6.83 10.27 30.13
CA GLU A 676 -7.94 9.31 30.14
C GLU A 676 -7.83 8.26 29.04
N ALA A 677 -7.30 8.62 27.85
CA ALA A 677 -7.05 7.68 26.76
C ALA A 677 -5.99 6.66 27.17
N VAL A 678 -4.88 7.11 27.77
CA VAL A 678 -3.79 6.24 28.25
C VAL A 678 -4.26 5.26 29.32
N ARG A 679 -5.21 5.69 30.17
CA ARG A 679 -5.82 4.86 31.22
C ARG A 679 -6.99 4.00 30.73
N SER A 680 -7.39 4.15 29.47
CA SER A 680 -8.54 3.42 28.93
C SER A 680 -8.22 1.93 28.74
N PRO A 681 -9.25 1.05 28.81
CA PRO A 681 -9.10 -0.35 28.43
C PRO A 681 -8.62 -0.53 26.98
N GLU A 682 -9.03 0.35 26.08
CA GLU A 682 -8.65 0.34 24.67
C GLU A 682 -7.13 0.46 24.48
N TYR A 683 -6.51 1.47 25.11
CA TYR A 683 -5.06 1.66 25.05
C TYR A 683 -4.30 0.45 25.62
N GLY A 684 -4.78 -0.11 26.73
CA GLY A 684 -4.23 -1.32 27.32
C GLY A 684 -4.34 -2.54 26.39
N GLN A 685 -5.45 -2.69 25.67
CA GLN A 685 -5.64 -3.76 24.69
C GLN A 685 -4.74 -3.59 23.45
N LEU A 686 -4.59 -2.37 22.94
CA LEU A 686 -3.67 -2.07 21.83
C LEU A 686 -2.24 -2.50 22.15
N LEU A 687 -1.72 -2.10 23.32
CA LEU A 687 -0.38 -2.50 23.77
C LEU A 687 -0.28 -4.01 23.98
N ARG A 688 -1.31 -4.63 24.57
CA ARG A 688 -1.36 -6.07 24.82
C ARG A 688 -1.29 -6.87 23.52
N HIS A 689 -2.16 -6.60 22.56
CA HIS A 689 -2.21 -7.34 21.30
C HIS A 689 -0.94 -7.13 20.47
N ALA A 690 -0.39 -5.91 20.43
CA ALA A 690 0.90 -5.66 19.78
C ALA A 690 2.04 -6.46 20.44
N SER A 691 2.08 -6.52 21.78
CA SER A 691 3.09 -7.28 22.53
C SER A 691 2.91 -8.79 22.35
N ALA A 692 1.67 -9.29 22.39
CA ALA A 692 1.36 -10.69 22.20
C ALA A 692 1.75 -11.18 20.79
N VAL A 693 1.47 -10.39 19.75
CA VAL A 693 1.94 -10.67 18.39
C VAL A 693 3.46 -10.84 18.38
N GLY A 694 4.19 -9.87 18.95
CA GLY A 694 5.64 -9.89 18.92
C GLY A 694 6.27 -11.02 19.73
N ARG A 695 5.78 -11.24 20.96
CA ARG A 695 6.23 -12.32 21.85
C ARG A 695 6.00 -13.70 21.22
N LEU A 696 4.79 -13.96 20.73
CA LEU A 696 4.45 -15.27 20.17
C LEU A 696 5.17 -15.54 18.83
N LEU A 697 5.40 -14.50 18.01
CA LEU A 697 6.23 -14.63 16.81
C LEU A 697 7.68 -14.97 17.17
N ASN A 698 8.25 -14.29 18.17
CA ASN A 698 9.57 -14.63 18.68
C ASN A 698 9.61 -16.09 19.11
N ASP A 699 8.66 -16.53 19.95
CA ASP A 699 8.63 -17.89 20.50
C ASP A 699 8.59 -18.97 19.42
N VAL A 700 7.77 -18.77 18.37
CA VAL A 700 7.72 -19.68 17.24
C VAL A 700 9.09 -19.76 16.57
N MET A 701 9.80 -18.66 16.42
CA MET A 701 11.09 -18.68 15.73
C MET A 701 12.25 -19.15 16.60
N THR A 702 12.22 -18.92 17.90
CA THR A 702 13.33 -19.23 18.82
C THR A 702 13.19 -20.57 19.57
N TYR A 703 12.03 -21.22 19.47
CA TYR A 703 11.72 -22.49 20.17
C TYR A 703 12.86 -23.52 20.12
N GLU A 704 13.49 -23.74 18.96
CA GLU A 704 14.52 -24.78 18.81
C GLU A 704 15.77 -24.48 19.64
N LYS A 705 16.11 -23.21 19.82
CA LYS A 705 17.21 -22.76 20.67
C LYS A 705 16.83 -22.89 22.15
N GLU A 706 15.63 -22.42 22.49
CA GLU A 706 15.16 -22.29 23.87
C GLU A 706 14.81 -23.63 24.53
N VAL A 707 14.31 -24.60 23.76
CA VAL A 707 14.02 -25.94 24.28
C VAL A 707 15.28 -26.68 24.74
N LEU A 708 16.46 -26.38 24.16
CA LEU A 708 17.74 -27.00 24.56
C LEU A 708 18.14 -26.60 25.98
N THR A 709 17.78 -25.39 26.40
CA THR A 709 18.09 -24.85 27.73
C THR A 709 16.92 -24.92 28.69
N TRP A 710 15.77 -25.48 28.28
CA TRP A 710 14.51 -25.46 29.03
C TRP A 710 14.06 -24.05 29.40
N THR A 711 14.29 -23.09 28.51
CA THR A 711 13.79 -21.71 28.69
C THR A 711 12.28 -21.69 28.40
N PRO A 712 11.47 -21.00 29.24
CA PRO A 712 10.03 -20.87 29.00
C PRO A 712 9.71 -20.25 27.64
N ASN A 713 8.80 -20.89 26.91
CA ASN A 713 8.38 -20.50 25.56
C ASN A 713 6.95 -21.00 25.33
N SER A 714 6.09 -20.23 24.67
CA SER A 714 4.69 -20.60 24.43
C SER A 714 4.53 -21.91 23.66
N VAL A 715 5.40 -22.20 22.67
CA VAL A 715 5.39 -23.46 21.91
C VAL A 715 5.77 -24.63 22.82
N LEU A 716 6.79 -24.49 23.66
CA LEU A 716 7.18 -25.52 24.62
C LEU A 716 6.04 -25.82 25.59
N LEU A 717 5.42 -24.78 26.13
CA LEU A 717 4.30 -24.89 27.05
C LEU A 717 3.12 -25.64 26.43
N GLN A 718 2.72 -25.26 25.22
CA GLN A 718 1.64 -25.93 24.49
C GLN A 718 1.98 -27.38 24.13
N ALA A 719 3.22 -27.64 23.72
CA ALA A 719 3.67 -28.98 23.39
C ALA A 719 3.69 -29.90 24.62
N LEU A 720 4.07 -29.39 25.79
CA LEU A 720 4.01 -30.12 27.06
C LEU A 720 2.57 -30.35 27.52
N ALA A 721 1.69 -29.35 27.38
CA ALA A 721 0.26 -29.50 27.71
C ALA A 721 -0.39 -30.62 26.88
N ALA A 722 -0.07 -30.71 25.59
CA ALA A 722 -0.53 -31.78 24.70
C ALA A 722 0.06 -33.17 25.06
N ALA A 723 1.29 -33.21 25.57
CA ALA A 723 1.99 -34.44 25.92
C ALA A 723 1.58 -35.04 27.29
N ARG A 724 0.98 -34.26 28.20
CA ARG A 724 0.55 -34.68 29.55
C ARG A 724 -0.55 -35.76 29.59
N GLY A 725 -0.96 -36.31 28.43
CA GLY A 725 -1.75 -37.54 28.33
C GLY A 725 -0.98 -38.86 28.57
N GLY A 726 0.34 -38.82 28.81
CA GLY A 726 1.15 -40.02 29.10
C GLY A 726 2.30 -39.72 30.08
N GLY A 727 2.48 -40.59 31.08
CA GLY A 727 3.28 -40.41 32.29
C GLY A 727 4.74 -39.91 32.20
N GLU A 728 5.06 -39.11 33.22
CA GLU A 728 6.33 -38.74 33.89
C GLU A 728 7.70 -39.06 33.24
N SER A 729 8.28 -38.04 32.62
CA SER A 729 9.66 -37.51 32.78
C SER A 729 9.81 -36.28 31.85
N PRO A 730 10.59 -35.23 32.17
CA PRO A 730 10.75 -34.08 31.28
C PRO A 730 11.65 -34.44 30.11
N THR A 731 11.10 -35.13 29.11
CA THR A 731 11.72 -35.26 27.80
C THR A 731 11.28 -34.09 26.92
N PRO A 732 12.14 -33.61 26.01
CA PRO A 732 11.72 -32.62 25.02
C PRO A 732 10.50 -33.14 24.24
N PRO A 733 9.51 -32.29 23.93
CA PRO A 733 8.35 -32.71 23.16
C PRO A 733 8.78 -33.33 21.83
N SER A 734 8.05 -34.35 21.38
CA SER A 734 8.30 -34.92 20.05
C SER A 734 8.16 -33.84 18.96
N PRO A 735 8.88 -33.94 17.81
CA PRO A 735 8.74 -32.98 16.72
C PRO A 735 7.30 -32.78 16.26
N ALA A 736 6.48 -33.84 16.27
CA ALA A 736 5.06 -33.76 15.92
C ALA A 736 4.25 -32.94 16.93
N CYS A 737 4.54 -33.07 18.23
CA CYS A 737 3.90 -32.25 19.27
C CYS A 737 4.32 -30.77 19.17
N ALA A 738 5.60 -30.53 18.88
CA ALA A 738 6.11 -29.17 18.67
C ALA A 738 5.44 -28.50 17.46
N GLU A 739 5.30 -29.19 16.33
CA GLU A 739 4.62 -28.63 15.15
C GLU A 739 3.12 -28.37 15.38
N ALA A 740 2.42 -29.26 16.10
CA ALA A 740 1.03 -29.01 16.51
C ALA A 740 0.92 -27.77 17.41
N ALA A 741 1.82 -27.63 18.38
CA ALA A 741 1.91 -26.47 19.26
C ALA A 741 2.23 -25.17 18.50
N ARG A 742 3.15 -25.20 17.53
CA ARG A 742 3.39 -24.07 16.62
C ARG A 742 2.12 -23.68 15.87
N GLY A 743 1.31 -24.65 15.46
CA GLY A 743 0.00 -24.42 14.85
C GLY A 743 -0.95 -23.65 15.76
N GLU A 744 -1.03 -24.01 17.04
CA GLU A 744 -1.86 -23.29 18.02
C GLU A 744 -1.34 -21.87 18.29
N VAL A 745 -0.03 -21.71 18.47
CA VAL A 745 0.57 -20.38 18.68
C VAL A 745 0.35 -19.49 17.46
N ARG A 746 0.46 -20.02 16.23
CA ARG A 746 0.12 -19.27 15.01
C ARG A 746 -1.34 -18.84 14.94
N ARG A 747 -2.28 -19.65 15.44
CA ARG A 747 -3.69 -19.24 15.58
C ARG A 747 -3.86 -18.09 16.56
N ALA A 748 -3.18 -18.14 17.71
CA ALA A 748 -3.21 -17.06 18.70
C ALA A 748 -2.61 -15.75 18.16
N ILE A 749 -1.54 -15.84 17.34
CA ILE A 749 -0.97 -14.69 16.61
C ILE A 749 -2.03 -14.09 15.65
N GLN A 750 -2.70 -14.91 14.85
CA GLN A 750 -3.74 -14.45 13.92
C GLN A 750 -4.92 -13.80 14.66
N ALA A 751 -5.35 -14.36 15.79
CA ALA A 751 -6.40 -13.77 16.62
C ALA A 751 -5.98 -12.38 17.13
N SER A 752 -4.75 -12.25 17.66
CA SER A 752 -4.23 -10.97 18.14
C SER A 752 -4.10 -9.92 17.03
N TRP A 753 -3.71 -10.34 15.81
CA TRP A 753 -3.70 -9.47 14.64
C TRP A 753 -5.09 -8.96 14.27
N ARG A 754 -6.12 -9.82 14.31
CA ARG A 754 -7.51 -9.42 14.03
C ARG A 754 -8.04 -8.44 15.07
N ASP A 755 -7.80 -8.70 16.35
CA ASP A 755 -8.21 -7.82 17.44
C ASP A 755 -7.52 -6.46 17.36
N LEU A 756 -6.20 -6.46 17.08
CA LEU A 756 -5.45 -5.22 16.86
C LEU A 756 -5.98 -4.46 15.65
N HIS A 757 -6.21 -5.14 14.52
CA HIS A 757 -6.79 -4.54 13.32
C HIS A 757 -8.15 -3.88 13.60
N ARG A 758 -9.01 -4.57 14.36
CA ARG A 758 -10.32 -4.05 14.79
C ARG A 758 -10.16 -2.79 15.64
N LEU A 759 -9.29 -2.80 16.64
CA LEU A 759 -9.06 -1.64 17.52
C LEU A 759 -8.48 -0.44 16.77
N VAL A 760 -7.66 -0.67 15.73
CA VAL A 760 -7.03 0.43 14.99
C VAL A 760 -8.00 1.08 14.00
N PHE A 761 -8.69 0.29 13.19
CA PHE A 761 -9.41 0.77 12.01
C PHE A 761 -10.93 0.83 12.16
N ARG A 762 -11.51 0.25 13.22
CA ARG A 762 -12.95 0.31 13.45
C ARG A 762 -13.27 1.38 14.50
N ASP A 763 -13.99 2.41 14.08
CA ASP A 763 -14.49 3.49 14.94
C ASP A 763 -16.00 3.61 14.73
N ASP A 764 -16.74 2.63 15.28
CA ASP A 764 -18.16 2.36 14.98
C ASP A 764 -19.11 3.56 15.21
N ASP A 765 -18.67 4.58 15.95
CA ASP A 765 -19.47 5.74 16.37
C ASP A 765 -18.65 6.99 16.74
N GLY A 766 -17.34 7.01 16.47
CA GLY A 766 -16.43 8.07 16.94
C GLY A 766 -16.20 8.03 18.46
N SER A 767 -16.46 6.90 19.11
CA SER A 767 -16.28 6.73 20.57
C SER A 767 -14.83 6.48 20.99
N SER A 768 -13.93 6.17 20.06
CA SER A 768 -12.54 5.93 20.44
C SER A 768 -11.90 7.21 20.99
N ILE A 769 -11.42 7.09 22.22
CA ILE A 769 -10.73 8.14 22.95
C ILE A 769 -9.23 8.18 22.61
N VAL A 770 -8.70 7.11 22.00
CA VAL A 770 -7.31 7.02 21.58
C VAL A 770 -7.18 7.60 20.16
N PRO A 771 -6.37 8.66 19.95
CA PRO A 771 -6.17 9.24 18.62
C PRO A 771 -5.72 8.21 17.59
N ARG A 772 -6.22 8.31 16.36
CA ARG A 772 -5.94 7.34 15.29
C ARG A 772 -4.46 7.13 15.03
N ALA A 773 -3.67 8.21 14.98
CA ALA A 773 -2.21 8.12 14.80
C ALA A 773 -1.54 7.29 15.92
N CYS A 774 -2.05 7.38 17.16
CA CYS A 774 -1.57 6.54 18.26
C CYS A 774 -1.95 5.07 18.03
N ARG A 775 -3.19 4.77 17.59
CA ARG A 775 -3.62 3.40 17.30
C ARG A 775 -2.78 2.77 16.17
N GLU A 776 -2.53 3.52 15.11
CA GLU A 776 -1.69 3.11 13.97
C GLU A 776 -0.23 2.83 14.38
N LEU A 777 0.31 3.55 15.36
CA LEU A 777 1.64 3.26 15.92
C LEU A 777 1.71 1.86 16.56
N PHE A 778 0.67 1.41 17.27
CA PHE A 778 0.64 0.03 17.81
C PHE A 778 0.59 -1.02 16.70
N TRP A 779 -0.23 -0.78 15.67
CA TRP A 779 -0.29 -1.63 14.48
C TRP A 779 1.08 -1.72 13.80
N GLY A 780 1.69 -0.58 13.47
CA GLY A 780 3.00 -0.52 12.84
C GLY A 780 4.09 -1.16 13.69
N THR A 781 4.03 -1.03 15.01
CA THR A 781 4.96 -1.70 15.93
C THR A 781 4.82 -3.22 15.88
N ALA A 782 3.60 -3.75 15.82
CA ALA A 782 3.38 -5.18 15.62
C ALA A 782 3.95 -5.65 14.25
N LYS A 783 3.90 -4.80 13.21
CA LYS A 783 4.50 -5.11 11.90
C LYS A 783 6.02 -5.28 12.01
N VAL A 784 6.68 -4.49 12.86
CA VAL A 784 8.13 -4.64 13.14
C VAL A 784 8.44 -6.06 13.57
N ALA A 785 7.67 -6.64 14.49
CA ALA A 785 7.93 -8.02 14.93
C ALA A 785 7.82 -9.03 13.78
N ASN A 786 6.87 -8.88 12.87
CA ASN A 786 6.83 -9.72 11.66
C ASN A 786 8.11 -9.58 10.85
N VAL A 787 8.56 -8.36 10.58
CA VAL A 787 9.80 -8.11 9.80
C VAL A 787 11.01 -8.80 10.42
N PHE A 788 11.09 -8.81 11.75
CA PHE A 788 12.17 -9.48 12.48
C PHE A 788 12.04 -11.01 12.38
N TYR A 789 10.84 -11.56 12.61
CA TYR A 789 10.62 -13.01 12.81
C TYR A 789 10.02 -13.75 11.59
N GLN A 790 10.06 -13.19 10.38
CA GLN A 790 9.33 -13.72 9.22
C GLN A 790 9.90 -15.01 8.61
N GLU A 791 11.22 -15.10 8.41
CA GLU A 791 11.86 -16.18 7.65
C GLU A 791 12.98 -16.90 8.44
N VAL A 792 13.51 -16.29 9.49
CA VAL A 792 14.57 -16.83 10.37
C VAL A 792 14.40 -16.25 11.78
N ASP A 793 15.16 -16.73 12.76
CA ASP A 793 15.30 -16.08 14.06
C ASP A 793 15.49 -14.55 13.90
N GLY A 794 14.94 -13.79 14.86
CA GLY A 794 14.73 -12.33 14.78
C GLY A 794 15.95 -11.45 14.51
N TYR A 795 17.13 -12.04 14.33
CA TYR A 795 18.41 -11.35 14.34
C TYR A 795 19.38 -11.85 13.27
N THR A 796 18.93 -12.52 12.20
CA THR A 796 19.83 -12.78 11.06
C THR A 796 20.27 -11.45 10.45
N PRO A 797 21.52 -10.98 10.65
CA PRO A 797 21.87 -9.58 10.43
C PRO A 797 21.82 -9.17 8.96
N LYS A 798 21.76 -10.13 8.03
CA LYS A 798 21.93 -9.88 6.60
C LYS A 798 20.65 -9.37 5.93
N ALA A 799 19.49 -9.97 6.22
CA ALA A 799 18.22 -9.57 5.60
C ALA A 799 17.76 -8.19 6.11
N MET A 800 17.72 -8.00 7.44
CA MET A 800 17.38 -6.71 8.04
C MET A 800 18.35 -5.60 7.68
N ARG A 801 19.66 -5.88 7.63
CA ARG A 801 20.64 -4.88 7.16
C ARG A 801 20.41 -4.53 5.69
N GLY A 802 20.06 -5.50 4.84
CA GLY A 802 19.70 -5.24 3.45
C GLY A 802 18.50 -4.29 3.34
N MET A 803 17.44 -4.53 4.13
CA MET A 803 16.27 -3.66 4.20
C MET A 803 16.63 -2.26 4.72
N ALA A 804 17.42 -2.17 5.80
CA ALA A 804 17.84 -0.92 6.38
C ALA A 804 18.70 -0.10 5.40
N ASN A 805 19.63 -0.75 4.70
CA ASN A 805 20.42 -0.11 3.66
C ASN A 805 19.53 0.43 2.55
N ALA A 806 18.59 -0.37 2.04
CA ALA A 806 17.70 0.04 0.95
C ALA A 806 16.83 1.26 1.30
N VAL A 807 16.44 1.44 2.57
CA VAL A 807 15.64 2.60 2.99
C VAL A 807 16.53 3.80 3.35
N ILE A 808 17.60 3.58 4.12
CA ILE A 808 18.33 4.65 4.79
C ILE A 808 19.57 5.08 4.00
N LEU A 809 20.25 4.17 3.31
CA LEU A 809 21.60 4.41 2.76
C LEU A 809 21.66 4.40 1.23
N ASP A 810 20.98 3.45 0.59
CA ASP A 810 21.11 3.23 -0.85
C ASP A 810 20.25 4.23 -1.64
N PRO A 811 20.76 4.90 -2.68
CA PRO A 811 19.95 5.78 -3.52
C PRO A 811 18.98 4.98 -4.39
N LEU A 812 17.91 5.60 -4.91
CA LEU A 812 16.95 4.95 -5.81
C LEU A 812 17.60 4.47 -7.13
N HIS A 813 17.15 3.32 -7.64
CA HIS A 813 17.53 2.81 -8.95
C HIS A 813 16.38 3.03 -9.96
N LEU A 814 16.38 4.19 -10.61
CA LEU A 814 15.37 4.52 -11.61
C LEU A 814 15.69 3.83 -12.95
N GLN A 815 14.67 3.25 -13.59
CA GLN A 815 14.81 2.73 -14.96
C GLN A 815 15.05 3.90 -15.93
N GLN A 816 16.06 3.76 -16.79
CA GLN A 816 16.43 4.75 -17.81
C GLN A 816 15.50 4.73 -19.02
#